data_AF-A0A1H3MAF6-F1
#
_entry.id   AF-A0A1H3MAF6-F1
#
_cell.length_a   1.000
_cell.length_b   1.000
_cell.length_c   1.000
_cell.angle_alpha   90.00
_cell.angle_beta   90.00
_cell.angle_gamma   90.00
#
_symmetry.space_group_name_H-M   'P 1'
#
loop_
_entity.id
_entity.type
_entity.pdbx_description
1 polymer ?
#
loop_
_entity_poly.entity_id
_entity_poly.type
_entity_poly.pdbx_seq_one_letter_code
_entity_poly.pdbx_strand_id
1 'polypeptide(L)'
;MTFGYEIVNSQDGFPVKAFIHSVDGFKMHWHDAIEILLILKGSVSINVGNERFLLRENDLILINSNEIHNTNKTDEDNIILALQINPAHYTAYHPQINRMLFDCKSFIYREDEQERFDVIRWYLAQIVWEFNKQTSGYQFTIGSKVNLLISHLMNHFTYTAVKNENVAFIRKDIERIQRIISYINENLESKITLKEIAEIEHLSLYYLSHFIKKHMGMSFQEYLNHIRLDKSVKLLTSTDKTITEISYESGFPSTKSFNKLFKDIYNLTPTEFRKKRENPNYISKAEDHDIGKVRSKTYLDVDRSAAFKSLFQYLDLMDKKAQKHNMAPTSTETISAKANEEGEYLEPYWKKLTSFGRAAEGLRQGWQNQLKELQDELGFEYIRFHGIFSDEMMVYNIGNDGNVVYNWSYVDELFDFFKKINIKPFVELGFMPSEIKSSDETIFWWNANISQPKDIKLWTDLVKEFIKHCINRYGLKEVETWYFEVWNEPELEYVFWIGGKESYFNFYKETVLAIKSISPKFRVGGPSITHQVVKEGTWLEDFLDYCNSNNAPLDFISLHIYPEDFSSKEEVEEIMIEAIQKEEPLDLMSIWGSVKRIYYDKNHTHDTLSSANSKINKYLIKKPELHITEWNASTYCRNLINDTCFSATFIISNILENIGNVDFIGHWTFTDIMEEFKAGISHFHGGFGLINKEGLKKPSYFAYYLLSKLGNRIIGQGQEYVITKRDEDIQVLAYNYAYLDELFSSGDTSALTNTQRYLVFEDKPTKEVKLCISGLSGYYKITRYQLNREHGSVVDAWIDMGAPENMTEEELKYLKGKAMPKMTVEYSEIEGDYKDKLFVPVHGVELVLLEKKIK
;
A
#
# COMPACT_ATOMS: atom_id res chain seq x y z
N MET A 1 36.34 -10.63 -33.17
CA MET A 1 35.26 -10.17 -32.27
C MET A 1 35.87 -9.93 -30.90
N THR A 2 35.64 -8.76 -30.31
CA THR A 2 36.06 -8.44 -28.93
C THR A 2 35.00 -8.93 -27.97
N PHE A 3 35.37 -9.76 -26.99
CA PHE A 3 34.49 -10.25 -25.93
C PHE A 3 34.86 -9.54 -24.63
N GLY A 4 33.87 -9.02 -23.90
CA GLY A 4 34.08 -8.43 -22.57
C GLY A 4 33.89 -9.48 -21.46
N TYR A 5 34.54 -9.32 -20.31
CA TYR A 5 34.21 -10.09 -19.10
C TYR A 5 33.33 -9.22 -18.20
N GLU A 6 32.16 -9.73 -17.77
CA GLU A 6 31.29 -9.06 -16.80
C GLU A 6 31.62 -9.53 -15.38
N ILE A 7 31.69 -8.58 -14.44
CA ILE A 7 31.89 -8.87 -13.02
C ILE A 7 30.52 -9.02 -12.35
N VAL A 8 30.21 -10.25 -11.95
CA VAL A 8 29.01 -10.55 -11.18
C VAL A 8 29.31 -10.40 -9.69
N ASN A 9 28.99 -9.23 -9.13
CA ASN A 9 29.04 -9.01 -7.69
C ASN A 9 27.80 -9.66 -7.03
N SER A 10 27.99 -10.56 -6.06
CA SER A 10 26.89 -11.04 -5.22
C SER A 10 26.24 -9.89 -4.45
N GLN A 11 24.92 -9.93 -4.32
CA GLN A 11 24.18 -9.02 -3.45
C GLN A 11 24.45 -9.45 -1.98
N ASP A 12 24.89 -8.53 -1.13
CA ASP A 12 24.92 -8.68 0.34
C ASP A 12 25.45 -10.01 0.92
N GLY A 13 26.44 -10.65 0.26
CA GLY A 13 27.02 -11.92 0.71
C GLY A 13 26.23 -13.19 0.34
N PHE A 14 25.17 -13.07 -0.46
CA PHE A 14 24.40 -14.21 -0.98
C PHE A 14 25.11 -14.93 -2.13
N PRO A 15 24.87 -16.23 -2.35
CA PRO A 15 25.35 -16.94 -3.55
C PRO A 15 24.60 -16.53 -4.83
N VAL A 16 23.66 -15.58 -4.74
CA VAL A 16 22.74 -15.22 -5.80
C VAL A 16 22.57 -13.70 -5.88
N LYS A 17 22.29 -13.20 -7.09
CA LYS A 17 21.89 -11.83 -7.38
C LYS A 17 20.67 -11.88 -8.29
N ALA A 18 19.60 -11.17 -7.94
CA ALA A 18 18.39 -11.06 -8.74
C ALA A 18 18.17 -9.60 -9.15
N PHE A 19 17.89 -9.34 -10.43
CA PHE A 19 17.52 -7.99 -10.88
C PHE A 19 16.59 -8.03 -12.08
N ILE A 20 15.73 -7.01 -12.18
CA ILE A 20 14.80 -6.83 -13.29
C ILE A 20 15.28 -5.64 -14.13
N HIS A 21 15.30 -5.78 -15.45
CA HIS A 21 15.76 -4.72 -16.34
C HIS A 21 15.14 -4.82 -17.74
N SER A 22 15.26 -3.73 -18.51
CA SER A 22 14.96 -3.69 -19.95
C SER A 22 16.26 -3.52 -20.72
N VAL A 23 16.41 -4.20 -21.86
CA VAL A 23 17.62 -4.20 -22.67
C VAL A 23 17.35 -3.55 -24.02
N ASP A 24 18.16 -2.55 -24.38
CA ASP A 24 18.27 -2.06 -25.77
C ASP A 24 19.28 -2.91 -26.56
N GLY A 25 20.46 -3.10 -25.98
CA GLY A 25 21.50 -3.98 -26.50
C GLY A 25 22.64 -4.12 -25.51
N PHE A 26 22.98 -5.35 -25.17
CA PHE A 26 24.11 -5.68 -24.31
C PHE A 26 25.20 -6.34 -25.16
N LYS A 27 26.46 -5.90 -24.98
CA LYS A 27 27.57 -6.37 -25.80
C LYS A 27 27.89 -7.83 -25.49
N MET A 28 28.52 -8.51 -26.45
CA MET A 28 28.97 -9.90 -26.28
C MET A 28 29.98 -10.00 -25.13
N HIS A 29 29.63 -10.80 -24.13
CA HIS A 29 30.39 -10.92 -22.88
C HIS A 29 30.26 -12.33 -22.30
N TRP A 30 30.97 -12.60 -21.21
CA TRP A 30 30.88 -13.83 -20.42
C TRP A 30 31.18 -13.50 -18.95
N HIS A 31 30.67 -14.34 -18.05
CA HIS A 31 30.92 -14.26 -16.61
C HIS A 31 30.97 -15.67 -16.00
N ASP A 32 31.44 -15.78 -14.76
CA ASP A 32 31.59 -17.07 -14.06
C ASP A 32 30.34 -17.53 -13.29
N ALA A 33 29.28 -16.71 -13.23
CA ALA A 33 27.98 -17.10 -12.72
C ALA A 33 27.18 -17.98 -13.70
N ILE A 34 26.31 -18.84 -13.15
CA ILE A 34 25.17 -19.40 -13.90
C ILE A 34 24.10 -18.32 -13.93
N GLU A 35 23.60 -17.98 -15.11
CA GLU A 35 22.56 -16.96 -15.26
C GLU A 35 21.26 -17.59 -15.79
N ILE A 36 20.14 -17.27 -15.15
CA ILE A 36 18.81 -17.63 -15.62
C ILE A 36 18.09 -16.35 -16.02
N LEU A 37 17.67 -16.28 -17.27
CA LEU A 37 16.86 -15.18 -17.80
C LEU A 37 15.41 -15.65 -17.98
N LEU A 38 14.46 -14.89 -17.45
CA LEU A 38 13.03 -15.06 -17.66
C LEU A 38 12.45 -13.79 -18.31
N ILE A 39 11.76 -13.93 -19.43
CA ILE A 39 11.11 -12.80 -20.10
C ILE A 39 9.75 -12.58 -19.45
N LEU A 40 9.60 -11.44 -18.78
CA LEU A 40 8.38 -11.05 -18.07
C LEU A 40 7.41 -10.29 -18.96
N LYS A 41 7.92 -9.56 -19.98
CA LYS A 41 7.13 -8.80 -20.96
C LYS A 41 7.87 -8.70 -22.29
N GLY A 42 7.12 -8.75 -23.39
CA GLY A 42 7.56 -8.64 -24.78
C GLY A 42 8.61 -9.66 -25.22
N SER A 43 9.63 -9.23 -25.97
CA SER A 43 10.60 -10.16 -26.58
C SER A 43 12.03 -9.63 -26.69
N VAL A 44 12.99 -10.57 -26.72
CA VAL A 44 14.42 -10.29 -26.90
C VAL A 44 15.08 -11.28 -27.84
N SER A 45 16.12 -10.82 -28.51
CA SER A 45 17.02 -11.68 -29.27
C SER A 45 18.30 -11.92 -28.48
N ILE A 46 18.53 -13.16 -28.07
CA ILE A 46 19.75 -13.56 -27.35
C ILE A 46 20.66 -14.37 -28.26
N ASN A 47 21.96 -14.09 -28.22
CA ASN A 47 22.97 -14.97 -28.81
C ASN A 47 23.70 -15.67 -27.67
N VAL A 48 23.85 -17.00 -27.76
CA VAL A 48 24.64 -17.81 -26.83
C VAL A 48 25.60 -18.65 -27.67
N GLY A 49 26.89 -18.40 -27.54
CA GLY A 49 27.92 -18.93 -28.43
C GLY A 49 27.68 -18.50 -29.88
N ASN A 50 27.40 -19.47 -30.75
CA ASN A 50 27.11 -19.25 -32.18
C ASN A 50 25.62 -19.35 -32.51
N GLU A 51 24.77 -19.65 -31.52
CA GLU A 51 23.33 -19.82 -31.72
C GLU A 51 22.59 -18.54 -31.34
N ARG A 52 21.53 -18.24 -32.11
CA ARG A 52 20.66 -17.09 -31.90
C ARG A 52 19.26 -17.58 -31.58
N PHE A 53 18.69 -17.09 -30.49
CA PHE A 53 17.33 -17.42 -30.05
C PHE A 53 16.48 -16.16 -29.95
N LEU A 54 15.20 -16.31 -30.30
CA LEU A 54 14.17 -15.31 -30.05
C LEU A 54 13.36 -15.80 -28.84
N LEU A 55 13.39 -15.04 -27.75
CA LEU A 55 12.61 -15.34 -26.55
C LEU A 55 11.44 -14.36 -26.46
N ARG A 56 10.27 -14.88 -26.07
CA ARG A 56 9.02 -14.16 -25.86
C ARG A 56 8.59 -14.27 -24.40
N GLU A 57 7.50 -13.59 -24.04
CA GLU A 57 6.91 -13.67 -22.70
C GLU A 57 6.81 -15.11 -22.18
N ASN A 58 7.19 -15.30 -20.91
CA ASN A 58 7.30 -16.57 -20.19
C ASN A 58 8.44 -17.50 -20.62
N ASP A 59 9.19 -17.16 -21.67
CA ASP A 59 10.38 -17.93 -22.04
C ASP A 59 11.50 -17.77 -21.03
N LEU A 60 12.17 -18.89 -20.75
CA LEU A 60 13.26 -19.02 -19.81
C LEU A 60 14.45 -19.68 -20.48
N ILE A 61 15.65 -19.12 -20.26
CA ILE A 61 16.93 -19.70 -20.68
C ILE A 61 17.93 -19.66 -19.55
N LEU A 62 18.68 -20.75 -19.38
CA LEU A 62 19.87 -20.80 -18.55
C LEU A 62 21.11 -20.63 -19.43
N ILE A 63 21.98 -19.73 -19.03
CA ILE A 63 23.29 -19.46 -19.62
C ILE A 63 24.35 -19.98 -18.65
N ASN A 64 25.23 -20.85 -19.14
CA ASN A 64 26.17 -21.55 -18.30
C ASN A 64 27.34 -20.67 -17.86
N SER A 65 28.00 -21.08 -16.78
CA SER A 65 29.23 -20.42 -16.32
C SER A 65 30.29 -20.41 -17.42
N ASN A 66 30.86 -19.24 -17.69
CA ASN A 66 31.84 -18.95 -18.73
C ASN A 66 31.32 -19.12 -20.18
N GLU A 67 30.01 -19.10 -20.38
CA GLU A 67 29.39 -19.12 -21.71
C GLU A 67 29.28 -17.70 -22.28
N ILE A 68 29.76 -17.52 -23.51
CA ILE A 68 29.74 -16.21 -24.18
C ILE A 68 28.32 -15.94 -24.69
N HIS A 69 27.75 -14.79 -24.34
CA HIS A 69 26.39 -14.45 -24.74
C HIS A 69 26.15 -12.93 -24.83
N ASN A 70 25.02 -12.56 -25.43
CA ASN A 70 24.55 -11.17 -25.50
C ASN A 70 23.03 -11.09 -25.71
N THR A 71 22.42 -10.01 -25.24
CA THR A 71 20.96 -9.80 -25.32
C THR A 71 20.67 -8.51 -26.05
N ASN A 72 19.75 -8.52 -27.02
CA ASN A 72 19.38 -7.35 -27.82
C ASN A 72 17.87 -7.19 -27.88
N LYS A 73 17.40 -5.94 -27.95
CA LYS A 73 15.98 -5.63 -28.16
C LYS A 73 15.50 -6.15 -29.51
N THR A 74 14.23 -6.53 -29.57
CA THR A 74 13.48 -6.72 -30.82
C THR A 74 12.77 -5.41 -31.19
N ASP A 75 11.73 -5.47 -32.02
CA ASP A 75 10.85 -4.32 -32.25
C ASP A 75 9.82 -4.14 -31.12
N GLU A 76 9.73 -5.09 -30.18
CA GLU A 76 8.85 -5.04 -29.01
C GLU A 76 9.61 -4.50 -27.78
N ASP A 77 8.87 -3.95 -26.81
CA ASP A 77 9.43 -3.66 -25.50
C ASP A 77 9.83 -4.94 -24.77
N ASN A 78 10.68 -4.83 -23.75
CA ASN A 78 11.09 -6.00 -22.98
C ASN A 78 11.28 -5.69 -21.50
N ILE A 79 10.91 -6.67 -20.68
CA ILE A 79 11.22 -6.72 -19.26
C ILE A 79 11.77 -8.12 -18.97
N ILE A 80 12.95 -8.17 -18.39
CA ILE A 80 13.71 -9.41 -18.16
C ILE A 80 14.04 -9.50 -16.67
N LEU A 81 13.79 -10.66 -16.07
CA LEU A 81 14.38 -11.04 -14.79
C LEU A 81 15.66 -11.83 -15.05
N ALA A 82 16.77 -11.37 -14.47
CA ALA A 82 18.03 -12.08 -14.43
C ALA A 82 18.32 -12.57 -13.01
N LEU A 83 18.55 -13.88 -12.86
CA LEU A 83 19.05 -14.49 -11.65
C LEU A 83 20.47 -15.04 -11.91
N GLN A 84 21.47 -14.43 -11.29
CA GLN A 84 22.86 -14.85 -11.40
C GLN A 84 23.27 -15.60 -10.13
N ILE A 85 23.66 -16.87 -10.26
CA ILE A 85 24.08 -17.76 -9.18
C ILE A 85 25.59 -17.97 -9.29
N ASN A 86 26.34 -17.70 -8.22
CA ASN A 86 27.78 -17.96 -8.18
C ASN A 86 28.03 -19.44 -7.84
N PRO A 87 28.47 -20.27 -8.80
CA PRO A 87 28.68 -21.70 -8.55
C PRO A 87 29.85 -21.95 -7.58
N ALA A 88 30.80 -21.02 -7.44
CA ALA A 88 31.96 -21.17 -6.57
C ALA A 88 31.55 -21.37 -5.09
N HIS A 89 30.42 -20.80 -4.68
CA HIS A 89 29.86 -20.95 -3.32
C HIS A 89 29.58 -22.41 -2.95
N TYR A 90 29.28 -23.26 -3.93
CA TYR A 90 28.91 -24.66 -3.70
C TYR A 90 30.07 -25.64 -3.85
N THR A 91 31.27 -25.16 -4.24
CA THR A 91 32.44 -26.01 -4.52
C THR A 91 32.84 -26.90 -3.34
N ALA A 92 32.62 -26.43 -2.09
CA ALA A 92 32.92 -27.19 -0.88
C ALA A 92 32.09 -28.47 -0.75
N TYR A 93 30.86 -28.47 -1.25
CA TYR A 93 29.92 -29.60 -1.16
C TYR A 93 29.76 -30.33 -2.49
N HIS A 94 29.97 -29.63 -3.62
CA HIS A 94 29.86 -30.17 -4.97
C HIS A 94 31.03 -29.68 -5.84
N PRO A 95 32.23 -30.31 -5.76
CA PRO A 95 33.46 -29.82 -6.40
C PRO A 95 33.39 -29.66 -7.93
N GLN A 96 32.43 -30.31 -8.59
CA GLN A 96 32.26 -30.24 -10.04
C GLN A 96 31.26 -29.17 -10.50
N ILE A 97 30.61 -28.43 -9.59
CA ILE A 97 29.52 -27.50 -9.92
C ILE A 97 29.96 -26.41 -10.92
N ASN A 98 31.18 -25.90 -10.79
CA ASN A 98 31.77 -24.90 -11.70
C ASN A 98 32.03 -25.44 -13.13
N ARG A 99 31.81 -26.74 -13.37
CA ARG A 99 32.05 -27.44 -14.63
C ARG A 99 30.80 -28.08 -15.22
N MET A 100 29.65 -27.87 -14.58
CA MET A 100 28.37 -28.40 -15.04
C MET A 100 27.80 -27.47 -16.09
N LEU A 101 27.45 -28.03 -17.24
CA LEU A 101 26.73 -27.34 -18.30
C LEU A 101 25.31 -27.90 -18.37
N PHE A 102 24.32 -27.10 -18.03
CA PHE A 102 22.90 -27.44 -18.09
C PHE A 102 22.30 -27.07 -19.44
N ASP A 103 21.44 -27.93 -19.97
CA ASP A 103 20.58 -27.60 -21.11
C ASP A 103 19.17 -27.27 -20.61
N CYS A 104 18.92 -25.98 -20.35
CA CYS A 104 17.65 -25.48 -19.84
C CYS A 104 17.17 -24.28 -20.69
N LYS A 105 16.26 -24.57 -21.63
CA LYS A 105 15.64 -23.60 -22.55
C LYS A 105 14.15 -23.94 -22.67
N SER A 106 13.23 -23.11 -22.20
CA SER A 106 11.80 -23.48 -22.15
C SER A 106 11.14 -23.54 -23.53
N PHE A 107 11.57 -22.66 -24.44
CA PHE A 107 10.94 -22.42 -25.75
C PHE A 107 11.17 -23.52 -26.80
N ILE A 108 12.00 -24.53 -26.50
CA ILE A 108 12.22 -25.67 -27.39
C ILE A 108 11.35 -26.89 -27.02
N TYR A 109 10.63 -26.83 -25.90
CA TYR A 109 9.80 -27.93 -25.39
C TYR A 109 8.31 -27.64 -25.53
N ARG A 110 7.50 -28.70 -25.62
CA ARG A 110 6.03 -28.60 -25.76
C ARG A 110 5.36 -28.27 -24.43
N GLU A 111 4.08 -27.90 -24.48
CA GLU A 111 3.29 -27.53 -23.29
C GLU A 111 3.26 -28.61 -22.20
N ASP A 112 3.23 -29.90 -22.58
CA ASP A 112 3.24 -31.04 -21.66
C ASP A 112 4.59 -31.27 -20.95
N GLU A 113 5.64 -30.56 -21.38
CA GLU A 113 6.98 -30.58 -20.77
C GLU A 113 7.31 -29.28 -20.02
N GLN A 114 6.37 -28.33 -19.90
CA GLN A 114 6.58 -27.05 -19.21
C GLN A 114 6.61 -27.17 -17.68
N GLU A 115 6.05 -28.24 -17.10
CA GLU A 115 5.93 -28.39 -15.64
C GLU A 115 7.28 -28.22 -14.91
N ARG A 116 8.36 -28.79 -15.45
CA ARG A 116 9.71 -28.64 -14.87
C ARG A 116 10.28 -27.21 -14.98
N PHE A 117 9.83 -26.42 -15.95
CA PHE A 117 10.21 -25.01 -16.09
C PHE A 117 9.37 -24.13 -15.16
N ASP A 118 8.10 -24.46 -14.94
CA ASP A 118 7.23 -23.76 -13.99
C ASP A 118 7.78 -23.85 -12.56
N VAL A 119 8.39 -24.97 -12.19
CA VAL A 119 9.12 -25.09 -10.91
C VAL A 119 10.28 -24.08 -10.83
N ILE A 120 11.00 -23.84 -11.93
CA ILE A 120 12.06 -22.80 -11.96
C ILE A 120 11.43 -21.42 -11.81
N ARG A 121 10.39 -21.10 -12.59
CA ARG A 121 9.68 -19.81 -12.52
C ARG A 121 9.13 -19.55 -11.10
N TRP A 122 8.64 -20.59 -10.44
CA TRP A 122 8.24 -20.55 -9.03
C TRP A 122 9.40 -20.22 -8.08
N TYR A 123 10.55 -20.91 -8.20
CA TYR A 123 11.72 -20.57 -7.38
C TYR A 123 12.21 -19.14 -7.65
N LEU A 124 12.21 -18.69 -8.91
CA LEU A 124 12.57 -17.32 -9.26
C LEU A 124 11.63 -16.32 -8.57
N ALA A 125 10.32 -16.54 -8.67
CA ALA A 125 9.32 -15.72 -8.01
C ALA A 125 9.50 -15.71 -6.48
N GLN A 126 9.75 -16.88 -5.88
CA GLN A 126 9.98 -17.01 -4.45
C GLN A 126 11.28 -16.37 -3.96
N ILE A 127 12.36 -16.38 -4.74
CA ILE A 127 13.62 -15.73 -4.38
C ILE A 127 13.46 -14.22 -4.44
N VAL A 128 12.86 -13.71 -5.52
CA VAL A 128 12.57 -12.28 -5.67
C VAL A 128 11.61 -11.84 -4.56
N TRP A 129 10.59 -12.63 -4.23
CA TRP A 129 9.68 -12.38 -3.11
C TRP A 129 10.42 -12.14 -1.79
N GLU A 130 11.32 -13.06 -1.39
CA GLU A 130 12.07 -12.93 -0.12
C GLU A 130 13.02 -11.74 -0.12
N PHE A 131 13.65 -11.42 -1.26
CA PHE A 131 14.52 -10.24 -1.37
C PHE A 131 13.75 -8.94 -1.11
N ASN A 132 12.46 -8.90 -1.47
CA ASN A 132 11.60 -7.74 -1.22
C ASN A 132 10.99 -7.77 0.19
N LYS A 133 10.63 -8.95 0.73
CA LYS A 133 9.96 -9.07 2.03
C LYS A 133 10.90 -8.99 3.23
N GLN A 134 12.13 -9.46 3.08
CA GLN A 134 13.18 -9.44 4.10
C GLN A 134 12.72 -9.89 5.50
N THR A 135 11.91 -10.94 5.54
CA THR A 135 11.40 -11.56 6.77
C THR A 135 12.54 -12.03 7.67
N SER A 136 12.29 -12.24 8.96
CA SER A 136 13.34 -12.72 9.87
C SER A 136 13.95 -14.03 9.37
N GLY A 137 15.24 -14.01 9.00
CA GLY A 137 15.95 -15.17 8.46
C GLY A 137 15.78 -15.37 6.95
N TYR A 138 15.25 -14.39 6.21
CA TYR A 138 15.07 -14.44 4.75
C TYR A 138 16.35 -14.88 4.01
N GLN A 139 17.52 -14.58 4.57
CA GLN A 139 18.81 -15.01 4.05
C GLN A 139 18.93 -16.53 3.92
N PHE A 140 18.49 -17.26 4.95
CA PHE A 140 18.46 -18.72 4.97
C PHE A 140 17.39 -19.25 4.02
N THR A 141 16.25 -18.58 3.95
CA THR A 141 15.17 -18.93 3.03
C THR A 141 15.60 -18.80 1.57
N ILE A 142 16.25 -17.69 1.19
CA ILE A 142 16.84 -17.50 -0.13
C ILE A 142 17.89 -18.59 -0.40
N GLY A 143 18.82 -18.81 0.52
CA GLY A 143 19.83 -19.86 0.38
C GLY A 143 19.22 -21.25 0.17
N SER A 144 18.17 -21.59 0.92
CA SER A 144 17.42 -22.84 0.78
C SER A 144 16.73 -22.95 -0.59
N LYS A 145 16.06 -21.90 -1.04
CA LYS A 145 15.39 -21.85 -2.34
C LYS A 145 16.38 -21.98 -3.49
N VAL A 146 17.54 -21.32 -3.41
CA VAL A 146 18.61 -21.46 -4.41
C VAL A 146 19.18 -22.89 -4.40
N ASN A 147 19.38 -23.51 -3.24
CA ASN A 147 19.81 -24.91 -3.15
C ASN A 147 18.81 -25.87 -3.81
N LEU A 148 17.52 -25.67 -3.55
CA LEU A 148 16.45 -26.46 -4.14
C LEU A 148 16.33 -26.23 -5.66
N LEU A 149 16.51 -24.98 -6.12
CA LEU A 149 16.58 -24.65 -7.53
C LEU A 149 17.75 -25.37 -8.23
N ILE A 150 18.95 -25.35 -7.65
CA ILE A 150 20.11 -26.08 -8.18
C ILE A 150 19.84 -27.59 -8.19
N SER A 151 19.27 -28.13 -7.11
CA SER A 151 18.89 -29.54 -7.05
C SER A 151 17.87 -29.90 -8.14
N HIS A 152 16.89 -29.03 -8.40
CA HIS A 152 15.90 -29.22 -9.47
C HIS A 152 16.56 -29.23 -10.84
N LEU A 153 17.48 -28.29 -11.11
CA LEU A 153 18.28 -28.26 -12.33
C LEU A 153 19.04 -29.58 -12.53
N MET A 154 19.67 -30.10 -11.48
CA MET A 154 20.43 -31.36 -11.54
C MET A 154 19.56 -32.60 -11.77
N ASN A 155 18.34 -32.62 -11.26
CA ASN A 155 17.46 -33.79 -11.30
C ASN A 155 16.57 -33.86 -12.55
N HIS A 156 16.26 -32.71 -13.17
CA HIS A 156 15.26 -32.62 -14.25
C HIS A 156 15.79 -32.10 -15.59
N PHE A 157 17.05 -31.68 -15.64
CA PHE A 157 17.69 -31.18 -16.85
C PHE A 157 18.95 -31.98 -17.17
N THR A 158 19.15 -32.25 -18.47
CA THR A 158 20.37 -32.87 -18.95
C THR A 158 21.55 -31.95 -18.68
N TYR A 159 22.61 -32.48 -18.08
CA TYR A 159 23.86 -31.75 -17.91
C TYR A 159 25.07 -32.59 -18.32
N THR A 160 26.14 -31.91 -18.73
CA THR A 160 27.45 -32.54 -18.96
C THR A 160 28.50 -31.95 -18.04
N ALA A 161 29.36 -32.82 -17.50
CA ALA A 161 30.58 -32.40 -16.83
C ALA A 161 31.75 -32.55 -17.82
N VAL A 162 32.30 -31.43 -18.27
CA VAL A 162 33.30 -31.40 -19.34
C VAL A 162 34.59 -32.15 -18.95
N LYS A 163 34.95 -33.20 -19.70
CA LYS A 163 36.23 -33.95 -19.57
C LYS A 163 37.33 -33.40 -20.51
N ASN A 164 38.58 -33.50 -20.07
CA ASN A 164 39.70 -32.58 -20.32
C ASN A 164 40.25 -32.36 -21.75
N GLU A 165 39.90 -33.10 -22.80
CA GLU A 165 40.88 -33.29 -23.89
C GLU A 165 40.80 -32.33 -25.11
N ASN A 166 39.65 -31.72 -25.45
CA ASN A 166 39.55 -30.76 -26.58
C ASN A 166 39.29 -29.30 -26.18
N VAL A 167 39.15 -29.03 -24.89
CA VAL A 167 38.97 -27.67 -24.34
C VAL A 167 40.33 -26.99 -24.08
N ALA A 168 41.43 -27.75 -24.10
CA ALA A 168 42.72 -27.37 -23.55
C ALA A 168 43.33 -26.03 -24.04
N PHE A 169 43.03 -25.57 -25.26
CA PHE A 169 43.58 -24.31 -25.79
C PHE A 169 42.74 -23.08 -25.38
N ILE A 170 41.41 -23.14 -25.53
CA ILE A 170 40.49 -22.09 -25.07
C ILE A 170 40.51 -22.01 -23.54
N ARG A 171 40.60 -23.17 -22.86
CA ARG A 171 40.75 -23.25 -21.41
C ARG A 171 42.04 -22.65 -20.91
N LYS A 172 43.17 -22.79 -21.61
CA LYS A 172 44.45 -22.20 -21.17
C LYS A 172 44.40 -20.68 -21.14
N ASP A 173 43.75 -20.06 -22.11
CA ASP A 173 43.57 -18.62 -22.15
C ASP A 173 42.57 -18.15 -21.08
N ILE A 174 41.44 -18.87 -20.89
CA ILE A 174 40.45 -18.56 -19.84
C ILE A 174 41.03 -18.78 -18.44
N GLU A 175 41.71 -19.91 -18.18
CA GLU A 175 42.40 -20.20 -16.91
C GLU A 175 43.50 -19.18 -16.63
N ARG A 176 44.20 -18.71 -17.67
CA ARG A 176 45.18 -17.63 -17.53
C ARG A 176 44.50 -16.32 -17.14
N ILE A 177 43.36 -15.98 -17.75
CA ILE A 177 42.58 -14.80 -17.33
C ILE A 177 42.08 -14.94 -15.91
N GLN A 178 41.56 -16.10 -15.52
CA GLN A 178 41.11 -16.37 -14.17
C GLN A 178 42.25 -16.20 -13.16
N ARG A 179 43.46 -16.72 -13.44
CA ARG A 179 44.63 -16.49 -12.57
C ARG A 179 45.03 -15.01 -12.49
N ILE A 180 45.01 -14.29 -13.62
CA ILE A 180 45.30 -12.85 -13.65
C ILE A 180 44.26 -12.08 -12.81
N ILE A 181 42.97 -12.40 -12.96
CA ILE A 181 41.87 -11.78 -12.21
C ILE A 181 41.98 -12.09 -10.72
N SER A 182 42.18 -13.35 -10.34
CA SER A 182 42.38 -13.77 -8.95
C SER A 182 43.55 -13.05 -8.31
N TYR A 183 44.70 -12.98 -8.98
CA TYR A 183 45.86 -12.25 -8.48
C TYR A 183 45.57 -10.76 -8.28
N ILE A 184 44.87 -10.12 -9.24
CA ILE A 184 44.49 -8.72 -9.11
C ILE A 184 43.57 -8.52 -7.90
N ASN A 185 42.54 -9.35 -7.75
CA ASN A 185 41.56 -9.28 -6.67
C ASN A 185 42.18 -9.50 -5.28
N GLU A 186 43.10 -10.46 -5.15
CA GLU A 186 43.80 -10.76 -3.89
C GLU A 186 44.81 -9.67 -3.50
N ASN A 187 45.28 -8.85 -4.45
CA ASN A 187 46.35 -7.87 -4.23
C ASN A 187 45.91 -6.41 -4.45
N LEU A 188 44.59 -6.13 -4.48
CA LEU A 188 44.03 -4.82 -4.87
C LEU A 188 44.59 -3.61 -4.09
N GLU A 189 44.90 -3.82 -2.81
CA GLU A 189 45.40 -2.79 -1.88
C GLU A 189 46.87 -2.44 -2.10
N SER A 190 47.61 -3.32 -2.78
CA SER A 190 49.03 -3.17 -3.06
C SER A 190 49.27 -2.49 -4.42
N LYS A 191 50.50 -2.02 -4.64
CA LYS A 191 50.92 -1.52 -5.96
C LYS A 191 51.09 -2.71 -6.91
N ILE A 192 50.09 -2.94 -7.76
CA ILE A 192 50.14 -3.95 -8.83
C ILE A 192 50.67 -3.32 -10.12
N THR A 193 51.65 -3.95 -10.76
CA THR A 193 52.11 -3.56 -12.10
C THR A 193 51.91 -4.67 -13.13
N LEU A 194 51.69 -4.29 -14.39
CA LEU A 194 51.58 -5.25 -15.49
C LEU A 194 52.87 -6.08 -15.65
N LYS A 195 54.01 -5.53 -15.24
CA LYS A 195 55.31 -6.21 -15.27
C LYS A 195 55.35 -7.38 -14.28
N GLU A 196 54.85 -7.19 -13.06
CA GLU A 196 54.78 -8.26 -12.05
C GLU A 196 53.91 -9.42 -12.55
N ILE A 197 52.74 -9.13 -13.11
CA ILE A 197 51.84 -10.17 -13.65
C ILE A 197 52.48 -10.89 -14.83
N ALA A 198 53.24 -10.17 -15.68
CA ALA A 198 53.97 -10.78 -16.78
C ALA A 198 55.06 -11.75 -16.27
N GLU A 199 55.76 -11.40 -15.18
CA GLU A 199 56.75 -12.27 -14.55
C GLU A 199 56.11 -13.51 -13.91
N ILE A 200 54.97 -13.35 -13.22
CA ILE A 200 54.20 -14.45 -12.60
C ILE A 200 53.66 -15.43 -13.64
N GLU A 201 53.13 -14.93 -14.75
CA GLU A 201 52.59 -15.77 -15.83
C GLU A 201 53.68 -16.26 -16.81
N HIS A 202 54.94 -15.92 -16.57
CA HIS A 202 56.08 -16.24 -17.44
C HIS A 202 55.90 -15.75 -18.89
N LEU A 203 55.38 -14.53 -19.07
CA LEU A 203 55.08 -13.90 -20.35
C LEU A 203 55.91 -12.64 -20.57
N SER A 204 56.09 -12.25 -21.83
CA SER A 204 56.60 -10.91 -22.13
C SER A 204 55.53 -9.85 -21.82
N LEU A 205 55.97 -8.67 -21.36
CA LEU A 205 55.07 -7.53 -21.09
C LEU A 205 54.19 -7.18 -22.29
N TYR A 206 54.77 -7.23 -23.49
CA TYR A 206 54.07 -6.96 -24.74
C TYR A 206 52.96 -7.98 -25.01
N TYR A 207 53.26 -9.28 -24.85
CA TYR A 207 52.27 -10.33 -25.05
C TYR A 207 51.14 -10.24 -24.03
N LEU A 208 51.45 -10.04 -22.74
CA LEU A 208 50.42 -9.93 -21.70
C LEU A 208 49.49 -8.72 -21.93
N SER A 209 50.04 -7.57 -22.32
CA SER A 209 49.24 -6.38 -22.63
C SER A 209 48.24 -6.65 -23.77
N HIS A 210 48.70 -7.28 -24.85
CA HIS A 210 47.84 -7.63 -25.98
C HIS A 210 46.84 -8.73 -25.62
N PHE A 211 47.26 -9.71 -24.80
CA PHE A 211 46.42 -10.79 -24.30
C PHE A 211 45.24 -10.27 -23.47
N ILE A 212 45.49 -9.41 -22.48
CA ILE A 212 44.44 -8.80 -21.65
C ILE A 212 43.48 -7.98 -22.52
N LYS A 213 44.01 -7.10 -23.39
CA LYS A 213 43.18 -6.27 -24.27
C LYS A 213 42.31 -7.07 -25.23
N LYS A 214 42.85 -8.16 -25.78
CA LYS A 214 42.14 -9.05 -26.72
C LYS A 214 40.96 -9.77 -26.06
N HIS A 215 41.14 -10.23 -24.83
CA HIS A 215 40.20 -11.16 -24.19
C HIS A 215 39.29 -10.50 -23.13
N MET A 216 39.67 -9.34 -22.58
CA MET A 216 38.85 -8.57 -21.64
C MET A 216 38.21 -7.33 -22.29
N GLY A 217 38.60 -7.00 -23.53
CA GLY A 217 38.12 -5.82 -24.25
C GLY A 217 38.63 -4.48 -23.71
N MET A 218 39.42 -4.49 -22.64
CA MET A 218 40.00 -3.31 -21.98
C MET A 218 41.46 -3.59 -21.60
N SER A 219 42.25 -2.53 -21.42
CA SER A 219 43.64 -2.63 -20.95
C SER A 219 43.71 -3.02 -19.47
N PHE A 220 44.87 -3.54 -19.05
CA PHE A 220 45.13 -3.86 -17.65
C PHE A 220 44.88 -2.68 -16.70
N GLN A 221 45.30 -1.47 -17.09
CA GLN A 221 45.14 -0.29 -16.25
C GLN A 221 43.66 0.12 -16.13
N GLU A 222 42.89 0.00 -17.21
CA GLU A 222 41.44 0.23 -17.19
C GLU A 222 40.74 -0.79 -16.28
N TYR A 223 41.09 -2.07 -16.39
CA TYR A 223 40.55 -3.13 -15.54
C TYR A 223 40.87 -2.93 -14.06
N LEU A 224 42.14 -2.69 -13.72
CA LEU A 224 42.56 -2.44 -12.33
C LEU A 224 41.82 -1.23 -11.74
N ASN A 225 41.69 -0.16 -12.52
CA ASN A 225 40.97 1.03 -12.12
C ASN A 225 39.48 0.75 -11.86
N HIS A 226 38.84 -0.11 -12.66
CA HIS A 226 37.44 -0.51 -12.48
C HIS A 226 37.23 -1.27 -11.17
N ILE A 227 38.04 -2.28 -10.88
CA ILE A 227 37.89 -3.06 -9.64
C ILE A 227 38.12 -2.19 -8.39
N ARG A 228 39.08 -1.25 -8.47
CA ARG A 228 39.34 -0.29 -7.39
C ARG A 228 38.18 0.68 -7.19
N LEU A 229 37.53 1.13 -8.28
CA LEU A 229 36.31 1.94 -8.18
C LEU A 229 35.15 1.14 -7.55
N ASP A 230 34.94 -0.11 -7.92
CA ASP A 230 33.90 -0.96 -7.33
C ASP A 230 34.09 -1.12 -5.81
N LYS A 231 35.34 -1.39 -5.38
CA LYS A 231 35.67 -1.44 -3.95
C LYS A 231 35.40 -0.10 -3.26
N SER A 232 35.72 1.00 -3.92
CA SER A 232 35.46 2.34 -3.38
C SER A 232 33.97 2.63 -3.22
N VAL A 233 33.11 2.21 -4.16
CA VAL A 233 31.65 2.36 -4.06
C VAL A 233 31.10 1.55 -2.90
N LYS A 234 31.59 0.31 -2.70
CA LYS A 234 31.23 -0.50 -1.54
C LYS A 234 31.58 0.24 -0.24
N LEU A 235 32.82 0.69 -0.09
CA LEU A 235 33.25 1.43 1.11
C LEU A 235 32.50 2.77 1.30
N LEU A 236 32.15 3.47 0.21
CA LEU A 236 31.38 4.71 0.26
C LEU A 236 29.96 4.50 0.81
N THR A 237 29.41 3.29 0.63
CA THR A 237 28.02 2.95 0.94
C THR A 237 27.85 2.12 2.21
N SER A 238 28.89 1.39 2.62
CA SER A 238 28.85 0.53 3.81
C SER A 238 29.62 1.08 5.01
N THR A 239 30.32 2.21 4.85
CA THR A 239 31.15 2.79 5.93
C THR A 239 31.14 4.31 5.95
N ASP A 240 31.39 4.87 7.14
CA ASP A 240 31.56 6.31 7.37
C ASP A 240 33.01 6.79 7.15
N LYS A 241 33.88 5.95 6.58
CA LYS A 241 35.29 6.29 6.33
C LYS A 241 35.39 7.53 5.45
N THR A 242 36.44 8.32 5.66
CA THR A 242 36.69 9.53 4.86
C THR A 242 37.02 9.15 3.41
N ILE A 243 36.72 10.05 2.46
CA ILE A 243 37.02 9.84 1.03
C ILE A 243 38.52 9.54 0.81
N THR A 244 39.38 10.14 1.63
CA THR A 244 40.82 9.91 1.63
C THR A 244 41.16 8.47 2.04
N GLU A 245 40.63 7.97 3.15
CA GLU A 245 40.82 6.58 3.60
C GLU A 245 40.32 5.59 2.56
N ILE A 246 39.11 5.83 2.03
CA ILE A 246 38.52 4.99 0.98
C ILE A 246 39.39 4.95 -0.25
N SER A 247 40.01 6.07 -0.65
CA SER A 247 40.90 6.11 -1.80
C SER A 247 42.11 5.18 -1.63
N TYR A 248 42.72 5.18 -0.44
CA TYR A 248 43.89 4.35 -0.15
C TYR A 248 43.54 2.88 0.07
N GLU A 249 42.46 2.59 0.80
CA GLU A 249 41.97 1.21 0.99
C GLU A 249 41.45 0.58 -0.32
N SER A 250 41.00 1.40 -1.25
CA SER A 250 40.65 0.98 -2.61
C SER A 250 41.88 0.82 -3.51
N GLY A 251 43.10 1.07 -3.01
CA GLY A 251 44.35 0.86 -3.74
C GLY A 251 44.76 1.99 -4.69
N PHE A 252 44.13 3.17 -4.63
CA PHE A 252 44.54 4.30 -5.47
C PHE A 252 45.85 4.93 -4.97
N PRO A 253 46.75 5.35 -5.89
CA PRO A 253 48.02 5.96 -5.51
C PRO A 253 47.86 7.34 -4.88
N SER A 254 46.72 8.02 -5.13
CA SER A 254 46.37 9.30 -4.50
C SER A 254 44.87 9.55 -4.54
N THR A 255 44.36 10.32 -3.59
CA THR A 255 42.97 10.80 -3.57
C THR A 255 42.65 11.66 -4.81
N LYS A 256 43.65 12.38 -5.36
CA LYS A 256 43.48 13.17 -6.58
C LYS A 256 43.20 12.30 -7.82
N SER A 257 43.93 11.20 -7.99
CA SER A 257 43.68 10.24 -9.08
C SER A 257 42.35 9.52 -8.91
N PHE A 258 41.98 9.20 -7.67
CA PHE A 258 40.69 8.60 -7.34
C PHE A 258 39.53 9.52 -7.71
N ASN A 259 39.51 10.74 -7.18
CA ASN A 259 38.43 11.71 -7.43
C ASN A 259 38.25 12.01 -8.92
N LYS A 260 39.35 12.18 -9.66
CA LYS A 260 39.29 12.42 -11.10
C LYS A 260 38.64 11.25 -11.82
N LEU A 261 39.16 10.04 -11.62
CA LEU A 261 38.64 8.85 -12.28
C LEU A 261 37.19 8.55 -11.87
N PHE A 262 36.85 8.72 -10.60
CA PHE A 262 35.49 8.52 -10.11
C PHE A 262 34.52 9.50 -10.76
N LYS A 263 34.89 10.78 -10.88
CA LYS A 263 34.10 11.78 -11.60
C LYS A 263 33.98 11.46 -13.10
N ASP A 264 35.06 11.02 -13.72
CA ASP A 264 35.07 10.66 -15.15
C ASP A 264 34.15 9.46 -15.46
N ILE A 265 33.95 8.54 -14.50
CA ILE A 265 33.12 7.33 -14.68
C ILE A 265 31.69 7.52 -14.19
N TYR A 266 31.48 8.16 -13.03
CA TYR A 266 30.18 8.27 -12.37
C TYR A 266 29.52 9.64 -12.57
N ASN A 267 30.16 10.58 -13.27
CA ASN A 267 29.74 11.98 -13.43
C ASN A 267 29.47 12.74 -12.11
N LEU A 268 29.89 12.17 -10.99
CA LEU A 268 29.75 12.71 -9.64
C LEU A 268 31.10 12.57 -8.92
N THR A 269 31.41 13.47 -8.01
CA THR A 269 32.49 13.25 -7.06
C THR A 269 32.09 12.19 -6.02
N PRO A 270 33.04 11.45 -5.41
CA PRO A 270 32.74 10.49 -4.33
C PRO A 270 31.90 11.10 -3.19
N THR A 271 32.13 12.38 -2.87
CA THR A 271 31.38 13.11 -1.85
C THR A 271 29.92 13.35 -2.26
N GLU A 272 29.69 13.78 -3.50
CA GLU A 272 28.33 13.97 -4.04
C GLU A 272 27.59 12.64 -4.13
N PHE A 273 28.30 11.57 -4.54
CA PHE A 273 27.76 10.22 -4.61
C PHE A 273 27.26 9.72 -3.24
N ARG A 274 28.03 9.95 -2.16
CA ARG A 274 27.62 9.58 -0.79
C ARG A 274 26.39 10.38 -0.34
N LYS A 275 26.40 11.70 -0.52
CA LYS A 275 25.28 12.58 -0.11
C LYS A 275 23.98 12.29 -0.83
N LYS A 276 24.04 11.97 -2.12
CA LYS A 276 22.84 11.62 -2.92
C LYS A 276 22.16 10.34 -2.42
N ARG A 277 22.90 9.42 -1.79
CA ARG A 277 22.31 8.22 -1.16
C ARG A 277 21.79 8.46 0.24
N GLU A 278 22.47 9.28 1.04
CA GLU A 278 22.01 9.67 2.38
C GLU A 278 20.76 10.57 2.32
N ASN A 279 20.59 11.33 1.23
CA ASN A 279 19.42 12.15 0.97
C ASN A 279 19.08 12.14 -0.53
N PRO A 280 18.03 11.39 -0.96
CA PRO A 280 17.61 11.31 -2.35
C PRO A 280 17.27 12.65 -3.01
N ASN A 281 16.98 13.70 -2.22
CA ASN A 281 16.66 15.05 -2.69
C ASN A 281 17.90 15.93 -2.93
N TYR A 282 19.12 15.39 -2.86
CA TYR A 282 20.35 16.17 -3.10
C TYR A 282 20.56 16.48 -4.59
N ILE A 283 20.16 17.67 -5.03
CA ILE A 283 20.44 18.22 -6.38
C ILE A 283 21.83 18.86 -6.38
N SER A 284 22.80 18.31 -7.13
CA SER A 284 24.08 18.98 -7.37
C SER A 284 24.01 19.89 -8.61
N LYS A 285 24.51 21.12 -8.49
CA LYS A 285 24.58 22.14 -9.55
C LYS A 285 25.74 21.89 -10.53
N ALA A 286 25.71 20.81 -11.30
CA ALA A 286 26.66 20.61 -12.40
C ALA A 286 25.90 20.39 -13.72
N GLU A 287 26.21 21.26 -14.67
CA GLU A 287 25.50 21.55 -15.92
C GLU A 287 25.39 20.37 -16.91
N ASP A 288 24.31 20.44 -17.68
CA ASP A 288 24.07 19.72 -18.93
C ASP A 288 25.29 19.73 -19.85
N HIS A 289 25.82 18.54 -20.15
CA HIS A 289 26.56 18.32 -21.38
C HIS A 289 26.15 17.00 -22.02
N ASP A 290 25.45 17.18 -23.15
CA ASP A 290 25.17 16.22 -24.22
C ASP A 290 26.36 15.33 -24.57
N ILE A 291 26.26 14.01 -24.33
CA ILE A 291 27.04 12.99 -25.05
C ILE A 291 26.21 11.71 -25.20
N GLY A 292 25.68 11.50 -26.41
CA GLY A 292 25.16 10.22 -26.87
C GLY A 292 26.20 9.10 -26.78
N LYS A 293 26.01 8.21 -25.80
CA LYS A 293 26.47 6.81 -25.84
C LYS A 293 25.35 5.94 -25.28
N VAL A 294 24.85 5.05 -26.14
CA VAL A 294 23.84 4.03 -25.86
C VAL A 294 24.12 3.36 -24.51
N ARG A 295 23.31 3.67 -23.50
CA ARG A 295 23.25 2.99 -22.21
C ARG A 295 21.95 2.20 -22.21
N SER A 296 22.01 0.91 -21.89
CA SER A 296 20.81 0.15 -21.54
C SER A 296 20.15 0.82 -20.32
N LYS A 297 18.86 1.14 -20.42
CA LYS A 297 18.02 1.59 -19.31
C LYS A 297 18.28 0.75 -18.05
N THR A 298 18.53 1.41 -16.93
CA THR A 298 18.87 0.80 -15.63
C THR A 298 17.66 0.21 -14.92
N TYR A 299 17.87 -0.52 -13.82
CA TYR A 299 16.83 -1.10 -12.93
C TYR A 299 15.72 -0.11 -12.50
N LEU A 300 16.00 1.20 -12.55
CA LEU A 300 15.08 2.28 -12.18
C LEU A 300 14.16 2.73 -13.33
N ASP A 301 14.38 2.25 -14.55
CA ASP A 301 13.73 2.74 -15.77
C ASP A 301 12.63 1.79 -16.31
N VAL A 302 12.24 0.78 -15.52
CA VAL A 302 11.33 -0.31 -15.92
C VAL A 302 10.07 -0.29 -15.07
N ASP A 303 8.91 -0.55 -15.70
CA ASP A 303 7.63 -0.75 -15.02
C ASP A 303 7.67 -1.99 -14.10
N ARG A 304 8.07 -1.75 -12.84
CA ARG A 304 8.27 -2.77 -11.81
C ARG A 304 6.96 -3.48 -11.46
N SER A 305 5.84 -2.76 -11.45
CA SER A 305 4.52 -3.31 -11.15
C SER A 305 4.09 -4.34 -12.20
N ALA A 306 4.28 -4.05 -13.49
CA ALA A 306 4.02 -5.02 -14.56
C ALA A 306 4.95 -6.24 -14.47
N ALA A 307 6.23 -6.02 -14.14
CA ALA A 307 7.21 -7.09 -13.98
C ALA A 307 6.85 -8.04 -12.83
N PHE A 308 6.51 -7.51 -11.66
CA PHE A 308 6.12 -8.31 -10.51
C PHE A 308 4.77 -8.98 -10.68
N LYS A 309 3.80 -8.35 -11.37
CA LYS A 309 2.54 -9.01 -11.72
C LYS A 309 2.78 -10.27 -12.57
N SER A 310 3.66 -10.17 -13.57
CA SER A 310 4.06 -11.30 -14.43
C SER A 310 4.87 -12.35 -13.68
N LEU A 311 5.68 -11.96 -12.69
CA LEU A 311 6.50 -12.90 -11.92
C LEU A 311 5.70 -13.60 -10.80
N PHE A 312 4.90 -12.87 -10.03
CA PHE A 312 4.25 -13.38 -8.83
C PHE A 312 3.00 -14.22 -9.12
N GLN A 313 2.51 -14.24 -10.38
CA GLN A 313 1.54 -15.25 -10.81
C GLN A 313 2.03 -16.69 -10.58
N TYR A 314 3.35 -16.90 -10.57
CA TYR A 314 3.94 -18.22 -10.35
C TYR A 314 3.91 -18.67 -8.88
N LEU A 315 3.67 -17.78 -7.90
CA LEU A 315 3.61 -18.14 -6.48
C LEU A 315 2.46 -19.11 -6.17
N ASP A 316 1.32 -18.95 -6.84
CA ASP A 316 0.09 -19.73 -6.61
C ASP A 316 0.16 -21.20 -7.09
N LEU A 317 1.04 -21.51 -8.07
CA LEU A 317 1.09 -22.82 -8.73
C LEU A 317 1.47 -23.98 -7.78
N MET A 318 2.17 -23.69 -6.69
CA MET A 318 2.69 -24.70 -5.76
C MET A 318 2.27 -24.47 -4.30
N ASP A 319 1.80 -23.26 -3.94
CA ASP A 319 1.40 -22.95 -2.55
C ASP A 319 0.12 -23.69 -2.12
N LYS A 320 -0.77 -24.01 -3.09
CA LYS A 320 -1.92 -24.91 -2.89
C LYS A 320 -1.54 -26.33 -2.45
N LYS A 321 -0.29 -26.77 -2.64
CA LYS A 321 0.22 -28.08 -2.19
C LYS A 321 1.07 -28.00 -0.91
N ALA A 322 1.69 -26.85 -0.62
CA ALA A 322 2.67 -26.72 0.48
C ALA A 322 2.06 -26.22 1.82
N GLN A 323 0.93 -25.50 1.80
CA GLN A 323 0.31 -24.94 3.02
C GLN A 323 -0.51 -25.96 3.82
N LYS A 324 0.09 -27.10 4.22
CA LYS A 324 -0.60 -28.02 5.14
C LYS A 324 0.09 -28.32 6.47
N HIS A 325 1.34 -27.92 6.74
CA HIS A 325 1.98 -28.37 8.00
C HIS A 325 3.04 -27.48 8.67
N ASN A 326 3.12 -26.17 8.38
CA ASN A 326 3.93 -25.28 9.23
C ASN A 326 3.02 -24.49 10.17
N MET A 327 3.05 -24.83 11.47
CA MET A 327 2.45 -23.98 12.50
C MET A 327 3.12 -22.60 12.41
N ALA A 328 2.32 -21.56 12.13
CA ALA A 328 2.82 -20.20 12.14
C ALA A 328 3.51 -19.93 13.50
N PRO A 329 4.63 -19.19 13.52
CA PRO A 329 5.24 -18.78 14.78
C PRO A 329 4.18 -18.13 15.69
N THR A 330 4.26 -18.42 16.99
CA THR A 330 3.31 -17.89 17.98
C THR A 330 4.03 -16.95 18.93
N SER A 331 3.52 -15.74 19.11
CA SER A 331 3.93 -14.83 20.18
C SER A 331 3.00 -15.02 21.38
N THR A 332 3.52 -14.88 22.60
CA THR A 332 2.70 -15.01 23.82
C THR A 332 2.71 -13.70 24.60
N GLU A 333 1.53 -13.20 24.93
CA GLU A 333 1.31 -12.05 25.81
C GLU A 333 0.49 -12.49 27.02
N THR A 334 0.74 -11.91 28.19
CA THR A 334 -0.10 -12.12 29.38
C THR A 334 -0.81 -10.82 29.71
N ILE A 335 -2.14 -10.85 29.79
CA ILE A 335 -2.97 -9.70 30.13
C ILE A 335 -3.76 -10.00 31.40
N SER A 336 -3.89 -9.00 32.26
CA SER A 336 -4.62 -9.13 33.50
C SER A 336 -5.33 -7.85 33.90
N ALA A 337 -6.52 -7.99 34.49
CA ALA A 337 -7.26 -6.88 35.09
C ALA A 337 -8.00 -7.36 36.34
N LYS A 338 -8.47 -6.40 37.16
CA LYS A 338 -9.32 -6.70 38.32
C LYS A 338 -10.75 -6.26 38.03
N ALA A 339 -11.71 -7.18 38.20
CA ALA A 339 -13.11 -6.91 37.91
C ALA A 339 -13.71 -5.79 38.80
N ASN A 340 -13.12 -5.54 39.97
CA ASN A 340 -13.55 -4.49 40.89
C ASN A 340 -12.92 -3.12 40.63
N GLU A 341 -12.07 -2.97 39.61
CA GLU A 341 -11.60 -1.64 39.19
C GLU A 341 -12.76 -0.79 38.66
N GLU A 342 -12.68 0.52 38.92
CA GLU A 342 -13.68 1.49 38.49
C GLU A 342 -13.55 1.79 36.99
N GLY A 343 -12.30 1.91 36.52
CA GLY A 343 -11.94 2.18 35.13
C GLY A 343 -12.23 3.60 34.66
N GLU A 344 -11.67 3.96 33.51
CA GLU A 344 -11.87 5.25 32.85
C GLU A 344 -13.10 5.21 31.94
N TYR A 345 -13.89 6.28 31.88
CA TYR A 345 -15.09 6.30 31.03
C TYR A 345 -14.72 6.23 29.54
N LEU A 346 -15.32 5.28 28.84
CA LEU A 346 -15.17 5.08 27.39
C LEU A 346 -16.39 5.65 26.68
N GLU A 347 -16.22 6.83 26.07
CA GLU A 347 -17.23 7.37 25.15
C GLU A 347 -17.14 6.59 23.83
N PRO A 348 -18.26 6.04 23.31
CA PRO A 348 -18.28 5.29 22.05
C PRO A 348 -18.28 6.23 20.84
N TYR A 349 -17.24 7.05 20.71
CA TYR A 349 -17.14 8.11 19.70
C TYR A 349 -17.20 7.58 18.25
N TRP A 350 -16.81 6.33 18.03
CA TRP A 350 -16.94 5.62 16.74
C TRP A 350 -18.38 5.27 16.36
N LYS A 351 -19.33 5.36 17.29
CA LYS A 351 -20.77 5.19 16.99
C LYS A 351 -21.45 6.51 16.66
N LYS A 352 -20.74 7.64 16.73
CA LYS A 352 -21.35 8.95 16.48
C LYS A 352 -21.70 9.14 15.01
N LEU A 353 -20.80 8.76 14.10
CA LEU A 353 -20.93 9.07 12.68
C LEU A 353 -20.77 7.84 11.78
N THR A 354 -21.68 7.69 10.83
CA THR A 354 -21.48 6.89 9.63
C THR A 354 -21.66 7.77 8.39
N SER A 355 -21.36 7.26 7.20
CA SER A 355 -21.44 8.05 5.98
C SER A 355 -21.73 7.22 4.73
N PHE A 356 -22.16 7.90 3.68
CA PHE A 356 -22.41 7.34 2.35
C PHE A 356 -22.20 8.38 1.27
N GLY A 357 -22.13 7.94 0.00
CA GLY A 357 -21.84 8.77 -1.16
C GLY A 357 -22.67 10.05 -1.24
N ARG A 358 -23.85 9.98 -1.85
CA ARG A 358 -24.66 11.19 -2.13
C ARG A 358 -26.14 11.01 -1.83
N ALA A 359 -26.80 12.09 -1.45
CA ALA A 359 -28.19 12.12 -0.98
C ALA A 359 -29.18 11.28 -1.83
N ALA A 360 -29.10 11.36 -3.16
CA ALA A 360 -30.02 10.66 -4.05
C ALA A 360 -29.91 9.12 -3.98
N GLU A 361 -28.76 8.56 -3.60
CA GLU A 361 -28.60 7.12 -3.36
C GLU A 361 -29.51 6.66 -2.21
N GLY A 362 -29.74 7.55 -1.24
CA GLY A 362 -30.57 7.32 -0.06
C GLY A 362 -32.06 7.11 -0.34
N LEU A 363 -32.51 7.43 -1.56
CA LEU A 363 -33.90 7.21 -2.02
C LEU A 363 -34.13 5.76 -2.50
N ARG A 364 -33.07 4.97 -2.67
CA ARG A 364 -33.14 3.63 -3.25
C ARG A 364 -33.49 2.60 -2.19
N GLN A 365 -34.43 1.71 -2.51
CA GLN A 365 -34.88 0.67 -1.56
C GLN A 365 -33.75 -0.25 -1.07
N GLY A 366 -32.88 -0.71 -1.98
CA GLY A 366 -31.75 -1.58 -1.62
C GLY A 366 -30.80 -0.91 -0.62
N TRP A 367 -30.54 0.39 -0.82
CA TRP A 367 -29.74 1.21 0.08
C TRP A 367 -30.42 1.38 1.45
N GLN A 368 -31.71 1.74 1.46
CA GLN A 368 -32.47 1.95 2.71
C GLN A 368 -32.55 0.68 3.55
N ASN A 369 -32.69 -0.48 2.91
CA ASN A 369 -32.68 -1.77 3.60
C ASN A 369 -31.33 -2.04 4.29
N GLN A 370 -30.21 -1.74 3.62
CA GLN A 370 -28.88 -1.90 4.21
C GLN A 370 -28.64 -0.93 5.37
N LEU A 371 -29.03 0.34 5.24
CA LEU A 371 -28.89 1.31 6.35
C LEU A 371 -29.76 0.93 7.54
N LYS A 372 -30.98 0.44 7.31
CA LYS A 372 -31.85 -0.04 8.38
C LYS A 372 -31.21 -1.23 9.11
N GLU A 373 -30.63 -2.20 8.39
CA GLU A 373 -29.93 -3.34 9.01
C GLU A 373 -28.70 -2.88 9.81
N LEU A 374 -27.91 -1.93 9.29
CA LEU A 374 -26.81 -1.29 10.02
C LEU A 374 -27.32 -0.63 11.31
N GLN A 375 -28.42 0.13 11.23
CA GLN A 375 -28.93 0.89 12.36
C GLN A 375 -29.56 0.02 13.45
N ASP A 376 -30.26 -1.05 13.05
CA ASP A 376 -30.84 -2.03 13.99
C ASP A 376 -29.75 -2.75 14.80
N GLU A 377 -28.56 -2.98 14.22
CA GLU A 377 -27.47 -3.73 14.86
C GLU A 377 -26.42 -2.85 15.56
N LEU A 378 -26.07 -1.70 14.98
CA LEU A 378 -24.95 -0.87 15.43
C LEU A 378 -25.43 0.41 16.11
N GLY A 379 -26.52 1.03 15.65
CA GLY A 379 -27.11 2.24 16.22
C GLY A 379 -26.16 3.44 16.18
N PHE A 380 -25.92 3.99 14.99
CA PHE A 380 -25.19 5.24 14.80
C PHE A 380 -26.06 6.45 15.14
N GLU A 381 -25.46 7.53 15.64
CA GLU A 381 -26.21 8.76 15.99
C GLU A 381 -26.47 9.64 14.76
N TYR A 382 -25.48 9.75 13.85
CA TYR A 382 -25.51 10.63 12.69
C TYR A 382 -25.07 9.93 11.40
N ILE A 383 -25.56 10.44 10.27
CA ILE A 383 -25.14 10.04 8.92
C ILE A 383 -24.76 11.24 8.06
N ARG A 384 -23.54 11.24 7.51
CA ARG A 384 -22.98 12.28 6.62
C ARG A 384 -22.98 11.84 5.16
N PHE A 385 -23.21 12.78 4.24
CA PHE A 385 -23.32 12.51 2.79
C PHE A 385 -23.17 13.77 1.95
N HIS A 386 -22.76 13.61 0.70
CA HIS A 386 -22.65 14.70 -0.27
C HIS A 386 -23.97 15.04 -0.95
N GLY A 387 -24.02 16.19 -1.61
CA GLY A 387 -24.97 16.42 -2.70
C GLY A 387 -26.41 16.63 -2.27
N ILE A 388 -26.66 17.17 -1.07
CA ILE A 388 -28.02 17.56 -0.64
C ILE A 388 -28.65 18.58 -1.60
N PHE A 389 -27.82 19.41 -2.25
CA PHE A 389 -28.24 20.39 -3.25
C PHE A 389 -27.90 19.99 -4.69
N SER A 390 -27.53 18.73 -4.93
CA SER A 390 -27.35 18.21 -6.29
C SER A 390 -28.66 18.33 -7.09
N ASP A 391 -28.55 18.51 -8.41
CA ASP A 391 -29.72 18.69 -9.27
C ASP A 391 -30.65 17.47 -9.28
N GLU A 392 -30.13 16.26 -8.98
CA GLU A 392 -30.94 15.05 -8.80
C GLU A 392 -31.87 15.10 -7.59
N MET A 393 -31.52 15.87 -6.56
CA MET A 393 -32.41 16.17 -5.44
C MET A 393 -33.48 17.22 -5.81
N MET A 394 -33.35 17.87 -6.97
CA MET A 394 -34.28 18.84 -7.54
C MET A 394 -34.58 20.03 -6.63
N VAL A 395 -33.65 20.39 -5.73
CA VAL A 395 -33.91 21.39 -4.69
C VAL A 395 -34.12 22.79 -5.27
N TYR A 396 -33.24 23.24 -6.16
CA TYR A 396 -33.26 24.61 -6.68
C TYR A 396 -33.78 24.62 -8.11
N ASN A 397 -34.87 25.34 -8.37
CA ASN A 397 -35.48 25.44 -9.70
C ASN A 397 -35.83 26.89 -10.04
N ILE A 398 -35.93 27.20 -11.32
CA ILE A 398 -36.48 28.47 -11.82
C ILE A 398 -37.86 28.19 -12.45
N GLY A 399 -38.89 28.82 -11.89
CA GLY A 399 -40.27 28.71 -12.39
C GLY A 399 -40.48 29.39 -13.74
N ASN A 400 -41.62 29.12 -14.38
CA ASN A 400 -41.99 29.74 -15.66
C ASN A 400 -42.08 31.27 -15.62
N ASP A 401 -42.27 31.85 -14.42
CA ASP A 401 -42.29 33.29 -14.16
C ASP A 401 -40.90 33.88 -13.87
N GLY A 402 -39.85 33.06 -13.91
CA GLY A 402 -38.47 33.44 -13.62
C GLY A 402 -38.12 33.48 -12.13
N ASN A 403 -39.06 33.16 -11.23
CA ASN A 403 -38.81 33.14 -9.79
C ASN A 403 -38.19 31.82 -9.33
N VAL A 404 -37.42 31.87 -8.25
CA VAL A 404 -36.85 30.66 -7.62
C VAL A 404 -37.97 29.85 -6.98
N VAL A 405 -37.99 28.55 -7.25
CA VAL A 405 -38.93 27.58 -6.68
C VAL A 405 -38.11 26.47 -6.03
N TYR A 406 -38.27 26.34 -4.71
CA TYR A 406 -37.64 25.24 -3.97
C TYR A 406 -38.55 24.01 -3.94
N ASN A 407 -38.02 22.84 -4.30
CA ASN A 407 -38.72 21.56 -4.21
C ASN A 407 -38.03 20.67 -3.18
N TRP A 408 -38.73 20.37 -2.10
CA TRP A 408 -38.19 19.61 -0.97
C TRP A 408 -38.59 18.13 -0.97
N SER A 409 -39.23 17.63 -2.02
CA SER A 409 -39.87 16.31 -2.02
C SER A 409 -38.89 15.17 -1.70
N TYR A 410 -37.72 15.14 -2.36
CA TYR A 410 -36.71 14.10 -2.12
C TYR A 410 -35.89 14.32 -0.85
N VAL A 411 -35.69 15.57 -0.45
CA VAL A 411 -35.13 15.89 0.87
C VAL A 411 -36.04 15.33 1.98
N ASP A 412 -37.35 15.55 1.86
CA ASP A 412 -38.34 15.07 2.82
C ASP A 412 -38.39 13.55 2.85
N GLU A 413 -38.38 12.88 1.69
CA GLU A 413 -38.38 11.43 1.62
C GLU A 413 -37.14 10.82 2.33
N LEU A 414 -35.97 11.38 2.08
CA LEU A 414 -34.72 10.93 2.69
C LEU A 414 -34.70 11.19 4.21
N PHE A 415 -35.03 12.41 4.64
CA PHE A 415 -34.94 12.79 6.06
C PHE A 415 -36.06 12.18 6.91
N ASP A 416 -37.25 11.95 6.33
CA ASP A 416 -38.29 11.15 6.98
C ASP A 416 -37.82 9.70 7.19
N PHE A 417 -37.10 9.12 6.23
CA PHE A 417 -36.50 7.81 6.39
C PHE A 417 -35.46 7.80 7.52
N PHE A 418 -34.55 8.78 7.57
CA PHE A 418 -33.58 8.92 8.66
C PHE A 418 -34.26 9.01 10.03
N LYS A 419 -35.28 9.87 10.15
CA LYS A 419 -36.08 10.01 11.36
C LYS A 419 -36.77 8.70 11.74
N LYS A 420 -37.31 7.95 10.77
CA LYS A 420 -37.99 6.67 10.99
C LYS A 420 -37.08 5.61 11.58
N ILE A 421 -35.80 5.58 11.21
CA ILE A 421 -34.80 4.65 11.75
C ILE A 421 -33.98 5.25 12.90
N ASN A 422 -34.35 6.44 13.38
CA ASN A 422 -33.69 7.14 14.49
C ASN A 422 -32.18 7.38 14.24
N ILE A 423 -31.84 7.90 13.06
CA ILE A 423 -30.52 8.46 12.75
C ILE A 423 -30.69 9.93 12.32
N LYS A 424 -29.74 10.78 12.67
CA LYS A 424 -29.81 12.22 12.37
C LYS A 424 -28.94 12.59 11.17
N PRO A 425 -29.34 13.55 10.33
CA PRO A 425 -28.45 14.01 9.28
C PRO A 425 -27.31 14.84 9.87
N PHE A 426 -26.09 14.51 9.44
CA PHE A 426 -24.94 15.40 9.47
C PHE A 426 -24.84 15.99 8.06
N VAL A 427 -25.35 17.22 7.90
CA VAL A 427 -25.61 17.80 6.58
C VAL A 427 -24.34 18.46 6.06
N GLU A 428 -23.76 17.88 5.00
CA GLU A 428 -22.80 18.61 4.17
C GLU A 428 -23.57 19.53 3.21
N LEU A 429 -23.28 20.83 3.28
CA LEU A 429 -23.89 21.84 2.41
C LEU A 429 -23.12 21.91 1.10
N GLY A 430 -23.57 21.11 0.13
CA GLY A 430 -23.01 21.06 -1.22
C GLY A 430 -23.79 20.11 -2.14
N PHE A 431 -23.40 19.95 -3.40
CA PHE A 431 -22.50 20.87 -4.13
C PHE A 431 -23.33 22.01 -4.76
N MET A 432 -22.82 22.70 -5.78
CA MET A 432 -23.46 23.88 -6.35
C MET A 432 -24.61 23.49 -7.31
N PRO A 433 -25.85 23.98 -7.11
CA PRO A 433 -26.93 23.77 -8.08
C PRO A 433 -26.62 24.41 -9.44
N SER A 434 -27.02 23.75 -10.54
CA SER A 434 -26.71 24.22 -11.90
C SER A 434 -27.27 25.61 -12.22
N GLU A 435 -28.35 26.03 -11.57
CA GLU A 435 -28.98 27.33 -11.80
C GLU A 435 -28.19 28.50 -11.19
N ILE A 436 -27.32 28.26 -10.21
CA ILE A 436 -26.60 29.31 -9.47
C ILE A 436 -25.08 29.18 -9.51
N LYS A 437 -24.52 28.20 -10.22
CA LYS A 437 -23.08 28.04 -10.45
C LYS A 437 -22.46 29.25 -11.16
N SER A 438 -21.17 29.50 -10.91
CA SER A 438 -20.39 30.52 -11.61
C SER A 438 -19.68 29.99 -12.85
N SER A 439 -19.46 28.68 -12.93
CA SER A 439 -18.76 28.01 -14.03
C SER A 439 -19.18 26.54 -14.14
N ASP A 440 -18.84 25.87 -15.25
CA ASP A 440 -19.39 24.55 -15.62
C ASP A 440 -18.58 23.35 -15.12
N GLU A 441 -17.48 23.55 -14.41
CA GLU A 441 -16.63 22.46 -13.93
C GLU A 441 -17.36 21.57 -12.93
N THR A 442 -17.16 20.27 -13.07
CA THR A 442 -17.82 19.25 -12.26
C THR A 442 -16.86 18.14 -11.86
N ILE A 443 -17.23 17.37 -10.85
CA ILE A 443 -16.54 16.17 -10.39
C ILE A 443 -17.49 14.98 -10.29
N PHE A 444 -16.92 13.78 -10.24
CA PHE A 444 -17.60 12.49 -10.13
C PHE A 444 -18.42 12.10 -11.37
N TRP A 445 -18.85 10.84 -11.39
CA TRP A 445 -19.70 10.30 -12.46
C TRP A 445 -21.06 11.03 -12.60
N TRP A 446 -21.55 11.62 -11.51
CA TRP A 446 -22.84 12.31 -11.45
C TRP A 446 -22.74 13.85 -11.66
N ASN A 447 -21.57 14.35 -12.07
CA ASN A 447 -21.34 15.75 -12.46
C ASN A 447 -21.69 16.78 -11.36
N ALA A 448 -21.15 16.59 -10.16
CA ALA A 448 -21.28 17.55 -9.06
C ALA A 448 -20.58 18.87 -9.42
N ASN A 449 -21.28 20.01 -9.46
CA ASN A 449 -20.64 21.28 -9.80
C ASN A 449 -19.83 21.86 -8.64
N ILE A 450 -18.56 22.17 -8.90
CA ILE A 450 -17.56 22.55 -7.88
C ILE A 450 -17.26 24.05 -7.83
N SER A 451 -18.00 24.84 -8.61
CA SER A 451 -17.78 26.27 -8.71
C SER A 451 -18.39 27.04 -7.54
N GLN A 452 -17.97 28.30 -7.41
CA GLN A 452 -18.63 29.25 -6.53
C GLN A 452 -20.07 29.54 -7.01
N PRO A 453 -20.94 30.09 -6.13
CA PRO A 453 -22.18 30.64 -6.60
C PRO A 453 -21.91 31.92 -7.42
N LYS A 454 -22.64 32.12 -8.51
CA LYS A 454 -22.61 33.37 -9.30
C LYS A 454 -22.98 34.61 -8.48
N ASP A 455 -23.74 34.41 -7.41
CA ASP A 455 -24.06 35.40 -6.38
C ASP A 455 -24.22 34.69 -5.04
N ILE A 456 -23.39 35.06 -4.06
CA ILE A 456 -23.43 34.51 -2.70
C ILE A 456 -24.79 34.67 -2.01
N LYS A 457 -25.58 35.68 -2.40
CA LYS A 457 -26.92 35.87 -1.87
C LYS A 457 -27.87 34.74 -2.28
N LEU A 458 -27.78 34.27 -3.52
CA LEU A 458 -28.61 33.15 -4.00
C LEU A 458 -28.31 31.86 -3.22
N TRP A 459 -27.03 31.63 -2.91
CA TRP A 459 -26.60 30.53 -2.07
C TRP A 459 -27.10 30.65 -0.63
N THR A 460 -26.88 31.80 0.02
CA THR A 460 -27.30 31.99 1.41
C THR A 460 -28.83 32.00 1.57
N ASP A 461 -29.58 32.45 0.57
CA ASP A 461 -31.05 32.34 0.54
C ASP A 461 -31.49 30.87 0.41
N LEU A 462 -30.85 30.06 -0.48
CA LEU A 462 -31.08 28.62 -0.55
C LEU A 462 -30.85 27.92 0.80
N VAL A 463 -29.71 28.16 1.44
CA VAL A 463 -29.37 27.55 2.75
C VAL A 463 -30.41 27.93 3.81
N LYS A 464 -30.83 29.20 3.84
CA LYS A 464 -31.86 29.66 4.79
C LYS A 464 -33.21 29.00 4.54
N GLU A 465 -33.66 28.94 3.29
CA GLU A 465 -34.95 28.33 2.96
C GLU A 465 -34.95 26.82 3.20
N PHE A 466 -33.83 26.12 2.93
CA PHE A 466 -33.64 24.72 3.31
C PHE A 466 -33.78 24.51 4.83
N ILE A 467 -33.07 25.30 5.64
CA ILE A 467 -33.14 25.17 7.11
C ILE A 467 -34.54 25.53 7.62
N LYS A 468 -35.17 26.60 7.11
CA LYS A 468 -36.55 26.96 7.48
C LYS A 468 -37.52 25.84 7.15
N HIS A 469 -37.39 25.22 5.99
CA HIS A 469 -38.19 24.05 5.60
C HIS A 469 -38.00 22.89 6.58
N CYS A 470 -36.75 22.53 6.89
CA CYS A 470 -36.44 21.51 7.89
C CYS A 470 -37.04 21.84 9.27
N ILE A 471 -36.97 23.09 9.72
CA ILE A 471 -37.60 23.54 10.99
C ILE A 471 -39.12 23.37 10.94
N ASN A 472 -39.76 23.78 9.84
CA ASN A 472 -41.21 23.69 9.67
C ASN A 472 -41.70 22.24 9.68
N ARG A 473 -40.92 21.30 9.13
CA ARG A 473 -41.25 19.88 9.07
C ARG A 473 -40.89 19.09 10.33
N TYR A 474 -39.68 19.27 10.85
CA TYR A 474 -39.12 18.44 11.93
C TYR A 474 -39.13 19.12 13.31
N GLY A 475 -39.30 20.45 13.34
CA GLY A 475 -39.31 21.26 14.55
C GLY A 475 -37.94 21.81 14.91
N LEU A 476 -37.90 23.05 15.41
CA LEU A 476 -36.64 23.75 15.72
C LEU A 476 -35.72 22.96 16.66
N LYS A 477 -36.28 22.38 17.73
CA LYS A 477 -35.48 21.63 18.72
C LYS A 477 -34.80 20.41 18.12
N GLU A 478 -35.41 19.77 17.13
CA GLU A 478 -34.80 18.63 16.44
C GLU A 478 -33.66 19.10 15.54
N VAL A 479 -33.90 20.11 14.71
CA VAL A 479 -32.90 20.66 13.77
C VAL A 479 -31.72 21.30 14.51
N GLU A 480 -31.92 21.86 15.71
CA GLU A 480 -30.84 22.35 16.58
C GLU A 480 -29.89 21.22 17.03
N THR A 481 -30.31 19.96 16.91
CA THR A 481 -29.48 18.77 17.16
C THR A 481 -28.89 18.16 15.89
N TRP A 482 -28.89 18.85 14.75
CA TRP A 482 -28.16 18.44 13.55
C TRP A 482 -26.80 19.14 13.47
N TYR A 483 -25.98 18.71 12.52
CA TYR A 483 -24.70 19.35 12.18
C TYR A 483 -24.76 19.87 10.75
N PHE A 484 -24.16 21.04 10.51
CA PHE A 484 -24.07 21.67 9.19
C PHE A 484 -22.60 21.91 8.84
N GLU A 485 -22.05 21.03 8.02
CA GLU A 485 -20.69 21.12 7.48
C GLU A 485 -20.72 21.89 6.17
N VAL A 486 -19.79 22.83 6.00
CA VAL A 486 -19.75 23.68 4.81
C VAL A 486 -18.76 23.11 3.80
N TRP A 487 -19.31 22.54 2.73
CA TRP A 487 -18.55 22.01 1.58
C TRP A 487 -17.68 20.78 1.90
N ASN A 488 -16.91 20.34 0.89
CA ASN A 488 -16.04 19.17 0.92
C ASN A 488 -14.68 19.49 0.29
N GLU A 489 -13.57 19.17 0.96
CA GLU A 489 -12.18 19.23 0.47
C GLU A 489 -11.82 20.49 -0.38
N PRO A 490 -12.16 21.70 0.08
CA PRO A 490 -11.97 22.94 -0.69
C PRO A 490 -10.49 23.28 -0.96
N GLU A 491 -9.55 22.63 -0.28
CA GLU A 491 -8.12 22.77 -0.52
C GLU A 491 -7.66 22.10 -1.81
N LEU A 492 -8.40 21.11 -2.32
CA LEU A 492 -8.13 20.47 -3.59
C LEU A 492 -8.71 21.34 -4.72
N GLU A 493 -7.99 22.41 -5.03
CA GLU A 493 -8.39 23.41 -6.03
C GLU A 493 -8.54 22.76 -7.41
N TYR A 494 -9.56 23.18 -8.16
CA TYR A 494 -10.00 22.58 -9.43
C TYR A 494 -10.52 21.14 -9.35
N VAL A 495 -10.52 20.51 -8.17
CA VAL A 495 -11.09 19.18 -7.94
C VAL A 495 -12.41 19.29 -7.18
N PHE A 496 -12.40 19.97 -6.03
CA PHE A 496 -13.60 20.18 -5.22
C PHE A 496 -13.98 21.65 -5.04
N TRP A 497 -13.11 22.60 -5.37
CA TRP A 497 -13.40 24.03 -5.26
C TRP A 497 -12.68 24.86 -6.31
N ILE A 498 -13.31 25.93 -6.79
CA ILE A 498 -12.71 26.89 -7.73
C ILE A 498 -12.74 28.30 -7.16
N GLY A 499 -11.55 28.92 -7.10
CA GLY A 499 -11.37 30.33 -6.72
C GLY A 499 -10.56 30.54 -5.45
N GLY A 500 -9.74 29.57 -5.09
CA GLY A 500 -8.75 29.66 -4.04
C GLY A 500 -9.29 29.69 -2.61
N LYS A 501 -8.34 29.52 -1.69
CA LYS A 501 -8.54 29.44 -0.23
C LYS A 501 -9.28 30.65 0.35
N GLU A 502 -8.90 31.87 -0.03
CA GLU A 502 -9.53 33.09 0.50
C GLU A 502 -11.02 33.21 0.12
N SER A 503 -11.38 32.78 -1.09
CA SER A 503 -12.78 32.79 -1.51
C SER A 503 -13.59 31.74 -0.74
N TYR A 504 -13.03 30.55 -0.53
CA TYR A 504 -13.67 29.55 0.32
C TYR A 504 -13.89 30.06 1.74
N PHE A 505 -12.92 30.74 2.35
CA PHE A 505 -13.07 31.31 3.70
C PHE A 505 -14.22 32.32 3.78
N ASN A 506 -14.36 33.18 2.77
CA ASN A 506 -15.48 34.10 2.68
C ASN A 506 -16.81 33.37 2.46
N PHE A 507 -16.84 32.37 1.57
CA PHE A 507 -18.01 31.51 1.35
C PHE A 507 -18.45 30.79 2.62
N TYR A 508 -17.50 30.22 3.38
CA TYR A 508 -17.73 29.62 4.68
C TYR A 508 -18.41 30.62 5.62
N LYS A 509 -17.78 31.79 5.81
CA LYS A 509 -18.29 32.84 6.71
C LYS A 509 -19.71 33.27 6.37
N GLU A 510 -19.99 33.59 5.11
CA GLU A 510 -21.34 34.02 4.68
C GLU A 510 -22.38 32.91 4.89
N THR A 511 -22.00 31.65 4.64
CA THR A 511 -22.85 30.49 4.87
C THR A 511 -23.17 30.31 6.36
N VAL A 512 -22.17 30.32 7.23
CA VAL A 512 -22.40 30.10 8.67
C VAL A 512 -23.12 31.27 9.33
N LEU A 513 -22.91 32.51 8.89
CA LEU A 513 -23.68 33.66 9.35
C LEU A 513 -25.14 33.57 8.92
N ALA A 514 -25.41 33.09 7.70
CA ALA A 514 -26.77 32.82 7.22
C ALA A 514 -27.48 31.79 8.11
N ILE A 515 -26.82 30.70 8.48
CA ILE A 515 -27.35 29.66 9.38
C ILE A 515 -27.62 30.23 10.78
N LYS A 516 -26.61 30.89 11.38
CA LYS A 516 -26.70 31.43 12.74
C LYS A 516 -27.71 32.57 12.86
N SER A 517 -28.07 33.24 11.77
CA SER A 517 -29.14 34.23 11.74
C SER A 517 -30.53 33.65 12.01
N ILE A 518 -30.73 32.33 11.81
CA ILE A 518 -31.99 31.63 12.10
C ILE A 518 -32.01 31.15 13.56
N SER A 519 -30.94 30.48 14.02
CA SER A 519 -30.75 30.15 15.44
C SER A 519 -29.25 30.14 15.79
N PRO A 520 -28.83 30.80 16.88
CA PRO A 520 -27.44 30.76 17.33
C PRO A 520 -26.98 29.37 17.80
N LYS A 521 -27.92 28.44 18.04
CA LYS A 521 -27.64 27.08 18.53
C LYS A 521 -27.32 26.07 17.45
N PHE A 522 -27.58 26.35 16.17
CA PHE A 522 -27.20 25.44 15.10
C PHE A 522 -25.69 25.22 15.08
N ARG A 523 -25.25 23.97 15.01
CA ARG A 523 -23.83 23.63 15.01
C ARG A 523 -23.29 23.69 13.59
N VAL A 524 -22.36 24.60 13.36
CA VAL A 524 -21.73 24.84 12.05
C VAL A 524 -20.24 24.57 12.13
N GLY A 525 -19.68 24.04 11.04
CA GLY A 525 -18.28 23.67 11.02
C GLY A 525 -17.75 23.38 9.64
N GLY A 526 -16.45 23.14 9.60
CA GLY A 526 -15.61 22.97 8.43
C GLY A 526 -14.16 22.87 8.89
N PRO A 527 -13.18 22.88 7.99
CA PRO A 527 -13.32 23.14 6.56
C PRO A 527 -13.43 21.88 5.68
N SER A 528 -13.58 20.70 6.29
CA SER A 528 -13.69 19.42 5.56
C SER A 528 -12.45 19.10 4.73
N ILE A 529 -11.25 19.43 5.24
CA ILE A 529 -9.98 19.29 4.53
C ILE A 529 -9.33 17.94 4.77
N THR A 530 -8.54 17.50 3.80
CA THR A 530 -7.74 16.28 3.88
C THR A 530 -6.54 16.41 4.82
N HIS A 531 -6.08 15.26 5.32
CA HIS A 531 -4.95 15.15 6.23
C HIS A 531 -3.64 15.71 5.66
N GLN A 532 -3.46 15.74 4.34
CA GLN A 532 -2.22 16.20 3.70
C GLN A 532 -1.92 17.64 4.10
N VAL A 533 -2.90 18.55 4.00
CA VAL A 533 -2.71 19.96 4.37
C VAL A 533 -2.73 20.21 5.88
N VAL A 534 -3.17 19.22 6.66
CA VAL A 534 -3.08 19.23 8.14
C VAL A 534 -1.65 18.94 8.58
N LYS A 535 -0.94 18.02 7.93
CA LYS A 535 0.47 17.70 8.23
C LYS A 535 1.44 18.62 7.50
N GLU A 536 1.21 18.83 6.21
CA GLU A 536 2.10 19.49 5.26
C GLU A 536 1.41 20.75 4.71
N GLY A 537 1.33 21.80 5.53
CA GLY A 537 0.74 23.05 5.09
C GLY A 537 0.27 23.93 6.24
N THR A 538 -0.29 25.07 5.86
CA THR A 538 -0.86 26.08 6.77
C THR A 538 -2.37 26.20 6.62
N TRP A 539 -3.02 25.37 5.79
CA TRP A 539 -4.42 25.58 5.41
C TRP A 539 -5.34 25.58 6.63
N LEU A 540 -5.18 24.60 7.54
CA LEU A 540 -5.92 24.55 8.79
C LEU A 540 -5.65 25.80 9.64
N GLU A 541 -4.39 26.16 9.85
CA GLU A 541 -4.00 27.35 10.62
C GLU A 541 -4.61 28.64 10.07
N ASP A 542 -4.54 28.82 8.74
CA ASP A 542 -5.07 29.99 8.06
C ASP A 542 -6.58 30.06 8.18
N PHE A 543 -7.28 28.92 8.13
CA PHE A 543 -8.72 28.84 8.34
C PHE A 543 -9.10 29.20 9.79
N LEU A 544 -8.37 28.67 10.78
CA LEU A 544 -8.59 28.98 12.19
C LEU A 544 -8.35 30.45 12.49
N ASP A 545 -7.26 31.02 11.97
CA ASP A 545 -6.94 32.45 12.11
C ASP A 545 -7.99 33.32 11.41
N TYR A 546 -8.42 32.95 10.21
CA TYR A 546 -9.48 33.65 9.49
C TYR A 546 -10.78 33.66 10.30
N CYS A 547 -11.21 32.51 10.83
CA CYS A 547 -12.44 32.42 11.62
C CYS A 547 -12.38 33.29 12.87
N ASN A 548 -11.26 33.25 13.60
CA ASN A 548 -11.04 34.06 14.79
C ASN A 548 -10.99 35.57 14.45
N SER A 549 -10.22 35.95 13.43
CA SER A 549 -10.04 37.36 13.03
C SER A 549 -11.29 38.00 12.42
N ASN A 550 -12.16 37.19 11.79
CA ASN A 550 -13.38 37.66 11.12
C ASN A 550 -14.67 37.39 11.90
N ASN A 551 -14.57 36.85 13.13
CA ASN A 551 -15.70 36.40 13.94
C ASN A 551 -16.64 35.44 13.16
N ALA A 552 -16.07 34.56 12.33
CA ALA A 552 -16.85 33.52 11.67
C ALA A 552 -17.16 32.40 12.70
N PRO A 553 -18.44 32.07 12.94
CA PRO A 553 -18.80 30.99 13.86
C PRO A 553 -18.19 29.65 13.47
N LEU A 554 -17.66 28.93 14.46
CA LEU A 554 -17.04 27.61 14.29
C LEU A 554 -17.33 26.79 15.55
N ASP A 555 -18.31 25.87 15.47
CA ASP A 555 -18.71 25.02 16.60
C ASP A 555 -17.95 23.68 16.59
N PHE A 556 -17.59 23.19 15.40
CA PHE A 556 -16.78 21.98 15.20
C PHE A 556 -15.81 22.15 14.03
N ILE A 557 -14.74 21.36 14.01
CA ILE A 557 -13.79 21.24 12.91
C ILE A 557 -13.96 19.88 12.26
N SER A 558 -13.99 19.83 10.93
CA SER A 558 -14.05 18.58 10.17
C SER A 558 -12.81 18.35 9.31
N LEU A 559 -12.34 17.10 9.27
CA LEU A 559 -11.16 16.64 8.55
C LEU A 559 -11.44 15.28 7.87
N HIS A 560 -10.69 14.96 6.81
CA HIS A 560 -10.65 13.63 6.21
C HIS A 560 -9.27 13.00 6.37
N ILE A 561 -9.23 11.72 6.76
CA ILE A 561 -7.97 11.02 7.01
C ILE A 561 -7.95 9.69 6.27
N TYR A 562 -6.93 9.51 5.44
CA TYR A 562 -6.60 8.25 4.78
C TYR A 562 -5.10 8.00 4.96
N PRO A 563 -4.63 6.76 5.14
CA PRO A 563 -3.23 6.46 5.40
C PRO A 563 -2.37 6.45 4.13
N GLU A 564 -2.71 7.25 3.11
CA GLU A 564 -1.98 7.29 1.85
C GLU A 564 -1.73 8.72 1.36
N ASP A 565 -0.67 8.86 0.56
CA ASP A 565 -0.34 10.02 -0.25
C ASP A 565 -0.10 9.60 -1.70
N PHE A 566 0.09 10.57 -2.57
CA PHE A 566 0.43 10.35 -3.97
C PHE A 566 1.94 10.53 -4.19
N SER A 567 2.52 9.74 -5.09
CA SER A 567 3.96 9.86 -5.39
C SER A 567 4.36 11.20 -6.01
N SER A 568 3.39 11.92 -6.60
CA SER A 568 3.54 13.26 -7.18
C SER A 568 2.19 13.97 -7.08
N LYS A 569 2.11 15.05 -6.29
CA LYS A 569 0.88 15.83 -6.11
C LYS A 569 0.56 16.60 -7.40
N GLU A 570 1.58 17.16 -8.03
CA GLU A 570 1.47 17.88 -9.30
C GLU A 570 0.95 16.98 -10.42
N GLU A 571 1.42 15.72 -10.49
CA GLU A 571 0.97 14.76 -11.50
C GLU A 571 -0.50 14.39 -11.29
N VAL A 572 -0.95 14.21 -10.04
CA VAL A 572 -2.36 13.94 -9.74
C VAL A 572 -3.25 15.13 -10.06
N GLU A 573 -2.82 16.34 -9.69
CA GLU A 573 -3.54 17.57 -10.03
C GLU A 573 -3.65 17.76 -11.55
N GLU A 574 -2.54 17.62 -12.30
CA GLU A 574 -2.54 17.68 -13.76
C GLU A 574 -3.48 16.65 -14.38
N ILE A 575 -3.40 15.40 -13.90
CA ILE A 575 -4.26 14.30 -14.37
C ILE A 575 -5.74 14.57 -14.07
N MET A 576 -6.07 15.06 -12.89
CA MET A 576 -7.45 15.37 -12.50
C MET A 576 -7.99 16.57 -13.26
N ILE A 577 -7.19 17.62 -13.44
CA ILE A 577 -7.53 18.78 -14.27
C ILE A 577 -7.77 18.33 -15.71
N GLU A 578 -6.90 17.50 -16.28
CA GLU A 578 -7.08 16.95 -17.63
C GLU A 578 -8.36 16.11 -17.75
N ALA A 579 -8.71 15.34 -16.71
CA ALA A 579 -9.94 14.54 -16.69
C ALA A 579 -11.20 15.42 -16.63
N ILE A 580 -11.15 16.52 -15.89
CA ILE A 580 -12.25 17.48 -15.71
C ILE A 580 -12.44 18.35 -16.97
N GLN A 581 -11.35 18.68 -17.69
CA GLN A 581 -11.38 19.60 -18.84
C GLN A 581 -11.67 18.95 -20.20
N LYS A 582 -11.57 17.62 -20.35
CA LYS A 582 -11.79 16.95 -21.65
C LYS A 582 -13.27 16.65 -21.89
N GLU A 583 -13.75 16.95 -23.10
CA GLU A 583 -15.16 16.78 -23.54
C GLU A 583 -15.62 15.31 -23.64
N GLU A 584 -14.70 14.36 -23.73
CA GLU A 584 -15.03 12.94 -23.55
C GLU A 584 -14.74 12.53 -22.11
N PRO A 585 -15.72 11.94 -21.39
CA PRO A 585 -15.51 11.48 -20.03
C PRO A 585 -14.49 10.35 -20.06
N LEU A 586 -13.22 10.70 -19.85
CA LEU A 586 -12.21 9.75 -19.47
C LEU A 586 -12.76 8.97 -18.29
N ASP A 587 -12.51 7.66 -18.28
CA ASP A 587 -12.91 6.83 -17.16
C ASP A 587 -12.09 7.29 -15.94
N LEU A 588 -12.64 8.25 -15.17
CA LEU A 588 -12.09 8.80 -13.91
C LEU A 588 -11.56 7.66 -13.04
N MET A 589 -12.22 6.51 -13.10
CA MET A 589 -11.81 5.32 -12.40
C MET A 589 -10.49 4.71 -12.88
N SER A 590 -10.30 4.60 -14.20
CA SER A 590 -9.04 4.13 -14.80
C SER A 590 -7.87 5.07 -14.47
N ILE A 591 -8.15 6.37 -14.46
CA ILE A 591 -7.19 7.41 -14.11
C ILE A 591 -6.80 7.29 -12.65
N TRP A 592 -7.80 7.27 -11.76
CA TRP A 592 -7.59 7.10 -10.32
C TRP A 592 -6.87 5.79 -10.01
N GLY A 593 -7.10 4.74 -10.80
CA GLY A 593 -6.39 3.47 -10.72
C GLY A 593 -4.92 3.51 -11.20
N SER A 594 -4.55 4.45 -12.08
CA SER A 594 -3.15 4.62 -12.53
C SER A 594 -2.28 5.42 -11.58
N VAL A 595 -2.89 6.18 -10.67
CA VAL A 595 -2.16 6.99 -9.69
C VAL A 595 -1.45 6.07 -8.69
N LYS A 596 -0.13 6.21 -8.62
CA LYS A 596 0.70 5.50 -7.65
C LYS A 596 0.50 6.12 -6.26
N ARG A 597 0.05 5.29 -5.31
CA ARG A 597 -0.23 5.67 -3.92
C ARG A 597 0.86 5.15 -3.00
N ILE A 598 1.34 5.98 -2.10
CA ILE A 598 2.33 5.63 -1.09
C ILE A 598 1.63 5.66 0.26
N TYR A 599 1.85 4.67 1.12
CA TYR A 599 1.21 4.62 2.42
C TYR A 599 2.10 5.21 3.49
N TYR A 600 1.48 5.99 4.37
CA TYR A 600 2.09 6.43 5.62
C TYR A 600 2.22 5.26 6.59
N ASP A 601 2.97 5.46 7.68
CA ASP A 601 3.10 4.46 8.72
C ASP A 601 1.76 4.20 9.44
N LYS A 602 1.70 3.07 10.16
CA LYS A 602 0.48 2.60 10.81
C LYS A 602 -0.14 3.55 11.84
N ASN A 603 0.62 4.52 12.37
CA ASN A 603 0.13 5.48 13.37
C ASN A 603 -0.40 6.78 12.72
N HIS A 604 -0.46 6.86 11.39
CA HIS A 604 -0.78 8.09 10.67
C HIS A 604 -2.08 8.78 11.11
N THR A 605 -3.14 8.03 11.41
CA THR A 605 -4.39 8.62 11.93
C THR A 605 -4.16 9.32 13.26
N HIS A 606 -3.42 8.67 14.17
CA HIS A 606 -3.09 9.22 15.48
C HIS A 606 -2.19 10.45 15.38
N ASP A 607 -1.17 10.40 14.52
CA ASP A 607 -0.24 11.51 14.31
C ASP A 607 -0.93 12.73 13.68
N THR A 608 -1.85 12.48 12.73
CA THR A 608 -2.66 13.54 12.10
C THR A 608 -3.57 14.21 13.12
N LEU A 609 -4.29 13.42 13.93
CA LEU A 609 -5.16 13.94 14.98
C LEU A 609 -4.37 14.71 16.04
N SER A 610 -3.19 14.21 16.43
CA SER A 610 -2.30 14.90 17.37
C SER A 610 -1.83 16.24 16.82
N SER A 611 -1.46 16.29 15.53
CA SER A 611 -1.10 17.53 14.83
C SER A 611 -2.28 18.51 14.79
N ALA A 612 -3.46 18.06 14.39
CA ALA A 612 -4.68 18.87 14.33
C ALA A 612 -5.02 19.48 15.70
N ASN A 613 -5.07 18.65 16.75
CA ASN A 613 -5.36 19.11 18.12
C ASN A 613 -4.32 20.14 18.60
N SER A 614 -3.03 19.92 18.31
CA SER A 614 -1.97 20.86 18.65
C SER A 614 -2.18 22.22 17.96
N LYS A 615 -2.51 22.22 16.67
CA LYS A 615 -2.84 23.43 15.91
C LYS A 615 -4.08 24.12 16.48
N ILE A 616 -5.17 23.38 16.73
CA ILE A 616 -6.41 23.92 17.30
C ILE A 616 -6.15 24.61 18.64
N ASN A 617 -5.46 23.95 19.56
CA ASN A 617 -5.15 24.49 20.89
C ASN A 617 -4.24 25.73 20.83
N LYS A 618 -3.45 25.87 19.76
CA LYS A 618 -2.59 27.04 19.54
C LYS A 618 -3.39 28.27 19.08
N TYR A 619 -4.38 28.09 18.21
CA TYR A 619 -5.11 29.21 17.59
C TYR A 619 -6.43 29.56 18.31
N LEU A 620 -7.09 28.59 18.95
CA LEU A 620 -8.39 28.77 19.57
C LEU A 620 -8.33 28.59 21.10
N ILE A 621 -8.88 29.56 21.83
CA ILE A 621 -9.00 29.50 23.30
C ILE A 621 -10.07 28.49 23.73
N LYS A 622 -11.21 28.48 23.03
CA LYS A 622 -12.28 27.50 23.24
C LYS A 622 -12.16 26.42 22.18
N LYS A 623 -11.85 25.20 22.60
CA LYS A 623 -11.71 24.05 21.71
C LYS A 623 -13.08 23.67 21.11
N PRO A 624 -13.26 23.70 19.78
CA PRO A 624 -14.42 23.14 19.11
C PRO A 624 -14.36 21.60 19.10
N GLU A 625 -15.47 20.93 18.79
CA GLU A 625 -15.47 19.48 18.54
C GLU A 625 -14.56 19.17 17.33
N LEU A 626 -13.85 18.04 17.33
CA LEU A 626 -13.04 17.58 16.20
C LEU A 626 -13.66 16.32 15.60
N HIS A 627 -14.07 16.42 14.34
CA HIS A 627 -14.73 15.36 13.59
C HIS A 627 -13.85 14.89 12.44
N ILE A 628 -13.66 13.59 12.33
CA ILE A 628 -13.22 12.99 11.08
C ILE A 628 -14.50 12.60 10.31
N THR A 629 -14.85 13.37 9.28
CA THR A 629 -16.09 13.16 8.52
C THR A 629 -15.94 12.13 7.41
N GLU A 630 -14.71 11.85 7.01
CA GLU A 630 -14.33 10.71 6.15
C GLU A 630 -13.04 10.04 6.60
N TRP A 631 -13.09 8.71 6.70
CA TRP A 631 -11.96 7.89 7.10
C TRP A 631 -12.06 6.48 6.53
N ASN A 632 -10.99 5.99 5.92
CA ASN A 632 -10.86 4.58 5.52
C ASN A 632 -9.38 4.21 5.36
N ALA A 633 -9.10 2.93 5.11
CA ALA A 633 -7.76 2.42 4.83
C ALA A 633 -7.21 2.84 3.46
N SER A 634 -8.05 3.34 2.54
CA SER A 634 -7.66 3.85 1.23
C SER A 634 -8.76 4.76 0.64
N THR A 635 -8.37 5.76 -0.14
CA THR A 635 -9.20 6.63 -1.01
C THR A 635 -9.52 5.98 -2.35
N TYR A 636 -9.05 4.74 -2.58
CA TYR A 636 -9.34 4.01 -3.81
C TYR A 636 -10.45 2.98 -3.59
N CYS A 637 -11.63 3.24 -4.15
CA CYS A 637 -12.80 2.35 -4.06
C CYS A 637 -12.67 1.04 -4.86
N ARG A 638 -11.47 0.69 -5.34
CA ARG A 638 -11.13 -0.66 -5.86
C ARG A 638 -9.92 -1.29 -5.19
N ASN A 639 -9.52 -0.75 -4.05
CA ASN A 639 -8.45 -1.35 -3.31
C ASN A 639 -8.95 -2.63 -2.63
N LEU A 640 -8.49 -3.78 -3.12
CA LEU A 640 -8.99 -5.10 -2.69
C LEU A 640 -8.76 -5.36 -1.19
N ILE A 641 -7.87 -4.61 -0.52
CA ILE A 641 -7.67 -4.68 0.93
C ILE A 641 -8.93 -4.32 1.71
N ASN A 642 -9.81 -3.45 1.17
CA ASN A 642 -11.01 -2.95 1.85
C ASN A 642 -12.02 -4.06 2.19
N ASP A 643 -11.97 -5.18 1.47
CA ASP A 643 -12.86 -6.31 1.70
C ASP A 643 -12.30 -7.32 2.74
N THR A 644 -11.03 -7.18 3.13
CA THR A 644 -10.29 -8.20 3.89
C THR A 644 -10.42 -8.04 5.41
N CYS A 645 -9.95 -9.05 6.17
CA CYS A 645 -9.87 -8.97 7.63
C CYS A 645 -8.92 -7.87 8.13
N PHE A 646 -7.98 -7.40 7.31
CA PHE A 646 -7.12 -6.27 7.65
C PHE A 646 -7.96 -5.04 8.02
N SER A 647 -8.99 -4.72 7.23
CA SER A 647 -9.87 -3.58 7.49
C SER A 647 -10.55 -3.66 8.85
N ALA A 648 -10.89 -4.86 9.34
CA ALA A 648 -11.44 -5.02 10.68
C ALA A 648 -10.43 -4.63 11.78
N THR A 649 -9.19 -5.14 11.66
CA THR A 649 -8.12 -4.80 12.62
C THR A 649 -7.63 -3.37 12.50
N PHE A 650 -7.61 -2.79 11.28
CA PHE A 650 -7.33 -1.38 11.03
C PHE A 650 -8.35 -0.51 11.78
N ILE A 651 -9.64 -0.81 11.64
CA ILE A 651 -10.71 -0.05 12.31
C ILE A 651 -10.53 -0.09 13.83
N ILE A 652 -10.37 -1.30 14.39
CA ILE A 652 -10.24 -1.49 15.84
C ILE A 652 -8.99 -0.78 16.38
N SER A 653 -7.83 -0.95 15.73
CA SER A 653 -6.58 -0.36 16.23
C SER A 653 -6.67 1.15 16.29
N ASN A 654 -7.10 1.78 15.19
CA ASN A 654 -7.20 3.24 15.12
C ASN A 654 -8.27 3.79 16.06
N ILE A 655 -9.36 3.07 16.32
CA ILE A 655 -10.36 3.50 17.31
C ILE A 655 -9.78 3.42 18.74
N LEU A 656 -9.05 2.36 19.08
CA LEU A 656 -8.53 2.23 20.44
C LEU A 656 -7.33 3.16 20.71
N GLU A 657 -6.52 3.45 19.69
CA GLU A 657 -5.37 4.36 19.78
C GLU A 657 -5.75 5.85 19.82
N ASN A 658 -7.00 6.20 19.48
CA ASN A 658 -7.46 7.59 19.40
C ASN A 658 -8.56 7.96 20.39
N ILE A 659 -8.76 7.12 21.42
CA ILE A 659 -9.62 7.45 22.56
C ILE A 659 -9.18 8.80 23.16
N GLY A 660 -10.09 9.77 23.18
CA GLY A 660 -9.85 11.11 23.74
C GLY A 660 -9.21 12.12 22.78
N ASN A 661 -8.82 11.72 21.56
CA ASN A 661 -8.20 12.61 20.57
C ASN A 661 -9.19 13.16 19.53
N VAL A 662 -10.38 12.59 19.42
CA VAL A 662 -11.40 12.95 18.43
C VAL A 662 -12.79 12.73 19.01
N ASP A 663 -13.77 13.53 18.59
CA ASP A 663 -15.14 13.43 19.06
C ASP A 663 -15.99 12.52 18.15
N PHE A 664 -15.71 12.50 16.84
CA PHE A 664 -16.43 11.74 15.82
C PHE A 664 -15.43 11.11 14.84
N ILE A 665 -15.60 9.84 14.50
CA ILE A 665 -14.86 9.20 13.40
C ILE A 665 -15.85 8.50 12.45
N GLY A 666 -15.99 9.03 11.25
CA GLY A 666 -16.92 8.55 10.22
C GLY A 666 -16.21 7.66 9.21
N HIS A 667 -16.49 6.35 9.24
CA HIS A 667 -16.00 5.43 8.22
C HIS A 667 -16.67 5.71 6.87
N TRP A 668 -15.88 6.14 5.89
CA TRP A 668 -16.32 6.33 4.50
C TRP A 668 -16.21 4.98 3.78
N THR A 669 -17.27 4.19 3.56
CA THR A 669 -18.71 4.43 3.81
C THR A 669 -19.38 3.18 4.40
N PHE A 670 -20.68 3.25 4.74
CA PHE A 670 -21.39 2.07 5.22
C PHE A 670 -21.73 1.04 4.12
N THR A 671 -21.78 1.43 2.85
CA THR A 671 -22.23 0.57 1.73
C THR A 671 -21.44 0.79 0.43
N ASP A 672 -21.24 -0.29 -0.33
CA ASP A 672 -20.72 -0.22 -1.71
C ASP A 672 -21.75 0.28 -2.73
N ILE A 673 -23.01 0.54 -2.34
CA ILE A 673 -23.98 1.24 -3.19
C ILE A 673 -23.58 2.73 -3.20
N MET A 674 -22.59 3.05 -4.02
CA MET A 674 -21.96 4.36 -4.11
C MET A 674 -21.51 4.65 -5.55
N GLU A 675 -21.73 5.88 -6.01
CA GLU A 675 -21.60 6.28 -7.42
C GLU A 675 -20.71 7.50 -7.66
N GLU A 676 -19.77 7.81 -6.77
CA GLU A 676 -18.67 8.75 -7.09
C GLU A 676 -17.96 8.35 -8.39
N PHE A 677 -17.79 7.04 -8.55
CA PHE A 677 -17.31 6.38 -9.76
C PHE A 677 -18.38 5.41 -10.26
N LYS A 678 -18.25 4.95 -11.51
CA LYS A 678 -19.11 3.87 -12.03
C LYS A 678 -19.08 2.67 -11.08
N ALA A 679 -20.24 2.03 -10.88
CA ALA A 679 -20.37 0.91 -9.97
C ALA A 679 -19.37 -0.23 -10.26
N GLY A 680 -18.84 -0.86 -9.21
CA GLY A 680 -17.94 -2.00 -9.34
C GLY A 680 -18.67 -3.20 -9.96
N ILE A 681 -18.04 -3.81 -10.98
CA ILE A 681 -18.61 -4.98 -11.69
C ILE A 681 -18.67 -6.18 -10.75
N SER A 682 -17.53 -6.52 -10.11
CA SER A 682 -17.45 -7.66 -9.20
C SER A 682 -18.22 -7.44 -7.90
N HIS A 683 -18.68 -8.53 -7.28
CA HIS A 683 -19.33 -8.48 -5.96
C HIS A 683 -18.37 -8.08 -4.83
N PHE A 684 -17.07 -8.36 -4.99
CA PHE A 684 -16.00 -7.96 -4.07
C PHE A 684 -14.90 -7.27 -4.87
N HIS A 685 -15.08 -5.97 -5.08
CA HIS A 685 -14.21 -5.17 -5.93
C HIS A 685 -13.31 -4.21 -5.14
N GLY A 686 -13.25 -4.29 -3.81
CA GLY A 686 -12.50 -3.34 -2.98
C GLY A 686 -13.25 -2.03 -2.69
N GLY A 687 -14.59 -2.06 -2.72
CA GLY A 687 -15.42 -0.90 -2.41
C GLY A 687 -15.27 -0.44 -0.94
N PHE A 688 -15.56 0.82 -0.68
CA PHE A 688 -15.39 1.44 0.65
C PHE A 688 -16.32 0.88 1.74
N GLY A 689 -17.44 0.28 1.33
CA GLY A 689 -18.56 -0.07 2.18
C GLY A 689 -18.23 -1.08 3.27
N LEU A 690 -18.82 -0.90 4.45
CA LEU A 690 -18.93 -1.97 5.46
C LEU A 690 -19.79 -3.15 4.94
N ILE A 691 -20.72 -2.86 4.04
CA ILE A 691 -21.61 -3.81 3.39
C ILE A 691 -21.40 -3.72 1.88
N ASN A 692 -21.31 -4.85 1.17
CA ASN A 692 -21.21 -4.83 -0.27
C ASN A 692 -22.56 -4.52 -0.95
N LYS A 693 -22.57 -4.34 -2.28
CA LYS A 693 -23.78 -3.99 -3.05
C LYS A 693 -24.93 -5.02 -2.93
N GLU A 694 -24.61 -6.28 -2.61
CA GLU A 694 -25.59 -7.37 -2.44
C GLU A 694 -26.13 -7.51 -1.00
N GLY A 695 -25.65 -6.68 -0.06
CA GLY A 695 -26.03 -6.78 1.34
C GLY A 695 -25.20 -7.78 2.16
N LEU A 696 -24.02 -8.19 1.65
CA LEU A 696 -23.07 -9.02 2.39
C LEU A 696 -22.19 -8.15 3.29
N LYS A 697 -22.20 -8.43 4.59
CA LYS A 697 -21.41 -7.72 5.60
C LYS A 697 -19.94 -8.13 5.51
N LYS A 698 -19.06 -7.15 5.36
CA LYS A 698 -17.60 -7.36 5.28
C LYS A 698 -16.99 -7.48 6.69
N PRO A 699 -15.74 -7.96 6.84
CA PRO A 699 -15.06 -7.97 8.14
C PRO A 699 -15.07 -6.62 8.86
N SER A 700 -14.97 -5.51 8.11
CA SER A 700 -15.05 -4.14 8.62
C SER A 700 -16.38 -3.84 9.33
N TYR A 701 -17.52 -4.36 8.84
CA TYR A 701 -18.80 -4.28 9.56
C TYR A 701 -18.70 -4.94 10.95
N PHE A 702 -18.06 -6.11 10.99
CA PHE A 702 -17.93 -6.86 12.24
C PHE A 702 -16.94 -6.24 13.22
N ALA A 703 -16.00 -5.41 12.78
CA ALA A 703 -15.24 -4.56 13.69
C ALA A 703 -16.17 -3.65 14.51
N TYR A 704 -17.08 -2.91 13.86
CA TYR A 704 -18.07 -2.10 14.56
C TYR A 704 -19.03 -2.95 15.42
N TYR A 705 -19.43 -4.13 14.95
CA TYR A 705 -20.26 -5.06 15.71
C TYR A 705 -19.59 -5.57 16.99
N LEU A 706 -18.28 -5.82 16.98
CA LEU A 706 -17.54 -6.24 18.16
C LEU A 706 -17.27 -5.05 19.10
N LEU A 707 -16.91 -3.89 18.54
CA LEU A 707 -16.73 -2.65 19.31
C LEU A 707 -18.02 -2.20 20.02
N SER A 708 -19.19 -2.41 19.40
CA SER A 708 -20.49 -2.04 20.00
C SER A 708 -20.83 -2.84 21.27
N LYS A 709 -20.14 -3.96 21.50
CA LYS A 709 -20.31 -4.82 22.67
C LYS A 709 -19.43 -4.43 23.85
N LEU A 710 -18.46 -3.53 23.67
CA LEU A 710 -17.60 -3.07 24.76
C LEU A 710 -18.41 -2.35 25.86
N GLY A 711 -17.92 -2.43 27.08
CA GLY A 711 -18.43 -1.69 28.23
C GLY A 711 -18.08 -0.21 28.15
N ASN A 712 -18.63 0.57 29.08
CA ASN A 712 -18.44 2.03 29.15
C ASN A 712 -17.30 2.44 30.10
N ARG A 713 -16.55 1.49 30.65
CA ARG A 713 -15.40 1.73 31.52
C ARG A 713 -14.22 0.87 31.08
N ILE A 714 -13.06 1.46 30.82
CA ILE A 714 -11.81 0.75 30.53
C ILE A 714 -11.14 0.37 31.84
N ILE A 715 -10.91 -0.92 32.07
CA ILE A 715 -10.20 -1.46 33.24
C ILE A 715 -8.87 -2.12 32.85
N GLY A 716 -8.49 -2.07 31.58
CA GLY A 716 -7.19 -2.50 31.09
C GLY A 716 -7.06 -2.24 29.59
N GLN A 717 -5.91 -1.77 29.13
CA GLN A 717 -5.65 -1.54 27.72
C GLN A 717 -4.16 -1.71 27.45
N GLY A 718 -3.84 -2.28 26.29
CA GLY A 718 -2.48 -2.35 25.77
C GLY A 718 -2.48 -2.17 24.26
N GLN A 719 -1.37 -2.54 23.61
CA GLN A 719 -1.17 -2.25 22.18
C GLN A 719 -2.22 -2.91 21.28
N GLU A 720 -2.72 -4.11 21.62
CA GLU A 720 -3.73 -4.80 20.81
C GLU A 720 -4.78 -5.54 21.64
N TYR A 721 -5.15 -4.93 22.77
CA TYR A 721 -6.28 -5.39 23.56
C TYR A 721 -6.90 -4.25 24.35
N VAL A 722 -8.18 -4.41 24.66
CA VAL A 722 -8.90 -3.59 25.63
C VAL A 722 -9.79 -4.48 26.49
N ILE A 723 -9.82 -4.20 27.78
CA ILE A 723 -10.69 -4.82 28.77
C ILE A 723 -11.60 -3.72 29.28
N THR A 724 -12.88 -3.91 29.05
CA THR A 724 -13.92 -2.98 29.48
C THR A 724 -14.89 -3.65 30.44
N LYS A 725 -15.68 -2.82 31.12
CA LYS A 725 -16.68 -3.23 32.08
C LYS A 725 -17.97 -2.45 31.87
N ARG A 726 -19.09 -3.13 32.13
CA ARG A 726 -20.42 -2.55 32.25
C ARG A 726 -21.10 -3.20 33.43
N ASP A 727 -21.28 -2.45 34.52
CA ASP A 727 -21.77 -3.00 35.79
C ASP A 727 -20.92 -4.17 36.27
N GLU A 728 -21.45 -5.39 36.34
CA GLU A 728 -20.70 -6.59 36.74
C GLU A 728 -20.21 -7.43 35.54
N ASP A 729 -20.53 -7.01 34.32
CA ASP A 729 -20.12 -7.67 33.09
C ASP A 729 -18.75 -7.16 32.63
N ILE A 730 -17.89 -8.09 32.19
CA ILE A 730 -16.56 -7.79 31.69
C ILE A 730 -16.48 -8.16 30.20
N GLN A 731 -15.83 -7.31 29.40
CA GLN A 731 -15.61 -7.54 27.98
C GLN A 731 -14.12 -7.43 27.67
N VAL A 732 -13.53 -8.48 27.11
CA VAL A 732 -12.13 -8.54 26.72
C VAL A 732 -12.05 -8.64 25.21
N LEU A 733 -11.56 -7.61 24.54
CA LEU A 733 -11.30 -7.61 23.10
C LEU A 733 -9.79 -7.66 22.88
N ALA A 734 -9.31 -8.64 22.13
CA ALA A 734 -7.92 -8.77 21.70
C ALA A 734 -7.88 -8.93 20.17
N TYR A 735 -6.91 -8.29 19.52
CA TYR A 735 -6.75 -8.34 18.07
C TYR A 735 -5.28 -8.49 17.69
N ASN A 736 -5.02 -8.81 16.42
CA ASN A 736 -3.68 -8.99 15.90
C ASN A 736 -3.53 -8.23 14.57
N TYR A 737 -3.11 -6.97 14.67
CA TYR A 737 -3.00 -6.06 13.54
C TYR A 737 -1.61 -6.17 12.90
N ALA A 738 -1.57 -6.62 11.64
CA ALA A 738 -0.39 -6.50 10.77
C ALA A 738 -0.65 -5.38 9.76
N TYR A 739 0.32 -4.49 9.58
CA TYR A 739 0.19 -3.38 8.66
C TYR A 739 0.60 -3.78 7.24
N LEU A 740 0.53 -2.82 6.31
CA LEU A 740 1.00 -2.98 4.95
C LEU A 740 2.53 -3.13 4.94
N ASP A 741 3.06 -4.02 4.10
CA ASP A 741 4.50 -4.20 3.97
C ASP A 741 5.16 -3.02 3.23
N GLU A 742 6.50 -2.97 3.23
CA GLU A 742 7.28 -1.90 2.58
C GLU A 742 7.02 -1.80 1.07
N LEU A 743 6.84 -2.94 0.38
CA LEU A 743 6.65 -2.96 -1.06
C LEU A 743 5.30 -2.34 -1.43
N PHE A 744 4.22 -2.76 -0.77
CA PHE A 744 2.90 -2.19 -0.95
C PHE A 744 2.84 -0.73 -0.50
N SER A 745 3.46 -0.41 0.63
CA SER A 745 3.52 0.96 1.13
C SER A 745 4.27 1.89 0.18
N SER A 746 5.19 1.37 -0.64
CA SER A 746 5.86 2.13 -1.70
C SER A 746 5.04 2.28 -3.01
N GLY A 747 3.81 1.74 -3.03
CA GLY A 747 2.84 1.84 -4.13
C GLY A 747 2.80 0.65 -5.09
N ASP A 748 3.32 -0.49 -4.68
CA ASP A 748 3.26 -1.71 -5.48
C ASP A 748 2.00 -2.53 -5.14
N THR A 749 1.10 -2.67 -6.11
CA THR A 749 -0.14 -3.45 -5.94
C THR A 749 -0.09 -4.80 -6.65
N SER A 750 1.08 -5.25 -7.11
CA SER A 750 1.21 -6.40 -8.02
C SER A 750 0.85 -7.74 -7.38
N ALA A 751 0.96 -7.83 -6.05
CA ALA A 751 0.59 -9.00 -5.27
C ALA A 751 -0.92 -9.10 -4.98
N LEU A 752 -1.71 -8.10 -5.34
CA LEU A 752 -3.17 -8.13 -5.24
C LEU A 752 -3.81 -8.70 -6.50
N THR A 753 -4.61 -9.74 -6.32
CA THR A 753 -5.54 -10.26 -7.32
C THR A 753 -6.91 -10.48 -6.68
N ASN A 754 -7.94 -10.76 -7.49
CA ASN A 754 -9.29 -10.99 -6.96
C ASN A 754 -9.33 -12.10 -5.90
N THR A 755 -8.45 -13.09 -5.99
CA THR A 755 -8.37 -14.25 -5.09
C THR A 755 -7.16 -14.24 -4.15
N GLN A 756 -6.19 -13.36 -4.36
CA GLN A 756 -5.00 -13.24 -3.51
C GLN A 756 -4.90 -11.80 -2.98
N ARG A 757 -5.25 -11.62 -1.71
CA ARG A 757 -5.42 -10.27 -1.11
C ARG A 757 -4.59 -10.02 0.14
N TYR A 758 -3.89 -11.04 0.65
CA TYR A 758 -3.16 -10.97 1.93
C TYR A 758 -1.65 -10.96 1.79
N LEU A 759 -1.13 -11.02 0.56
CA LEU A 759 0.30 -11.01 0.29
C LEU A 759 0.95 -9.64 0.51
N VAL A 760 0.18 -8.58 0.73
CA VAL A 760 0.66 -7.19 0.84
C VAL A 760 0.91 -6.71 2.27
N PHE A 761 0.78 -7.60 3.25
CA PHE A 761 0.93 -7.27 4.66
C PHE A 761 2.28 -7.72 5.22
N GLU A 762 2.66 -7.12 6.33
CA GLU A 762 3.79 -7.52 7.15
C GLU A 762 3.58 -8.94 7.70
N ASP A 763 4.66 -9.71 7.76
CA ASP A 763 4.62 -11.01 8.42
C ASP A 763 4.57 -10.85 9.93
N LYS A 764 3.56 -11.47 10.53
CA LYS A 764 3.34 -11.42 11.98
C LYS A 764 2.97 -12.79 12.53
N PRO A 765 3.46 -13.18 13.72
CA PRO A 765 3.05 -14.44 14.34
C PRO A 765 1.57 -14.41 14.78
N THR A 766 0.99 -15.61 14.93
CA THR A 766 -0.27 -15.75 15.68
C THR A 766 -0.04 -15.35 17.13
N LYS A 767 -1.01 -14.68 17.74
CA LYS A 767 -0.89 -14.17 19.11
C LYS A 767 -1.64 -15.06 20.10
N GLU A 768 -0.93 -15.70 21.02
CA GLU A 768 -1.51 -16.37 22.20
C GLU A 768 -1.62 -15.36 23.35
N VAL A 769 -2.84 -15.07 23.78
CA VAL A 769 -3.10 -14.18 24.92
C VAL A 769 -3.48 -15.03 26.13
N LYS A 770 -2.67 -14.98 27.18
CA LYS A 770 -2.96 -15.56 28.49
C LYS A 770 -3.73 -14.54 29.33
N LEU A 771 -5.03 -14.72 29.46
CA LEU A 771 -5.94 -13.81 30.15
C LEU A 771 -6.11 -14.22 31.61
N CYS A 772 -6.08 -13.24 32.52
CA CYS A 772 -6.45 -13.40 33.92
C CYS A 772 -7.33 -12.23 34.41
N ILE A 773 -8.61 -12.47 34.67
CA ILE A 773 -9.50 -11.48 35.31
C ILE A 773 -9.73 -11.91 36.76
N SER A 774 -9.25 -11.11 37.70
CA SER A 774 -9.34 -11.41 39.13
C SER A 774 -10.53 -10.71 39.80
N GLY A 775 -11.02 -11.29 40.90
CA GLY A 775 -12.08 -10.69 41.72
C GLY A 775 -13.50 -10.87 41.16
N LEU A 776 -13.73 -11.92 40.37
CA LEU A 776 -15.06 -12.32 39.93
C LEU A 776 -15.71 -13.24 40.96
N SER A 777 -17.02 -13.12 41.15
CA SER A 777 -17.80 -14.01 42.02
C SER A 777 -19.21 -14.15 41.47
N GLY A 778 -19.63 -15.38 41.21
CA GLY A 778 -20.98 -15.73 40.79
C GLY A 778 -21.04 -16.60 39.53
N TYR A 779 -22.25 -16.69 38.98
CA TYR A 779 -22.52 -17.48 37.77
C TYR A 779 -22.43 -16.59 36.53
N TYR A 780 -21.62 -16.98 35.55
CA TYR A 780 -21.37 -16.21 34.34
C TYR A 780 -21.76 -17.00 33.11
N LYS A 781 -22.41 -16.30 32.16
CA LYS A 781 -22.48 -16.72 30.76
C LYS A 781 -21.28 -16.13 30.05
N ILE A 782 -20.46 -16.98 29.45
CA ILE A 782 -19.25 -16.60 28.75
C ILE A 782 -19.51 -16.76 27.26
N THR A 783 -19.52 -15.65 26.52
CA THR A 783 -19.72 -15.65 25.07
C THR A 783 -18.41 -15.25 24.40
N ARG A 784 -17.87 -16.09 23.50
CA ARG A 784 -16.69 -15.77 22.71
C ARG A 784 -17.08 -15.54 21.25
N TYR A 785 -16.54 -14.48 20.66
CA TYR A 785 -16.60 -14.21 19.23
C TYR A 785 -15.19 -14.32 18.63
N GLN A 786 -15.08 -14.95 17.46
CA GLN A 786 -13.84 -15.05 16.68
C GLN A 786 -14.11 -14.51 15.27
N LEU A 787 -13.41 -13.43 14.90
CA LEU A 787 -13.40 -12.84 13.56
C LEU A 787 -11.99 -13.01 12.98
N ASN A 788 -11.86 -13.69 11.84
CA ASN A 788 -10.62 -13.93 11.11
C ASN A 788 -10.95 -14.46 9.70
N ARG A 789 -9.93 -14.88 8.94
CA ARG A 789 -10.11 -15.40 7.57
C ARG A 789 -11.00 -16.64 7.49
N GLU A 790 -11.01 -17.49 8.51
CA GLU A 790 -11.85 -18.69 8.55
C GLU A 790 -13.28 -18.40 9.03
N HIS A 791 -13.46 -17.33 9.82
CA HIS A 791 -14.70 -17.03 10.52
C HIS A 791 -15.02 -15.53 10.46
N GLY A 792 -16.13 -15.14 9.85
CA GLY A 792 -16.52 -13.73 9.78
C GLY A 792 -15.93 -12.96 8.59
N SER A 793 -15.25 -13.65 7.67
CA SER A 793 -14.78 -13.09 6.41
C SER A 793 -15.57 -13.60 5.22
N VAL A 794 -16.49 -12.76 4.75
CA VAL A 794 -17.30 -13.11 3.58
C VAL A 794 -16.50 -13.15 2.28
N VAL A 795 -15.42 -12.36 2.18
CA VAL A 795 -14.54 -12.38 0.99
C VAL A 795 -13.72 -13.67 0.94
N ASP A 796 -13.19 -14.15 2.07
CA ASP A 796 -12.46 -15.43 2.11
C ASP A 796 -13.43 -16.59 1.83
N ALA A 797 -14.66 -16.55 2.38
CA ALA A 797 -15.70 -17.52 2.05
C ALA A 797 -16.11 -17.51 0.56
N TRP A 798 -16.16 -16.33 -0.07
CA TRP A 798 -16.41 -16.18 -1.51
C TRP A 798 -15.24 -16.71 -2.35
N ILE A 799 -13.99 -16.48 -1.94
CA ILE A 799 -12.80 -17.05 -2.59
C ILE A 799 -12.81 -18.58 -2.49
N ASP A 800 -13.12 -19.14 -1.33
CA ASP A 800 -13.25 -20.60 -1.11
C ASP A 800 -14.37 -21.22 -1.94
N MET A 801 -15.43 -20.46 -2.23
CA MET A 801 -16.52 -20.86 -3.12
C MET A 801 -16.12 -20.85 -4.61
N GLY A 802 -14.92 -20.37 -4.94
CA GLY A 802 -14.41 -20.25 -6.31
C GLY A 802 -14.58 -18.86 -6.92
N ALA A 803 -14.83 -17.84 -6.10
CA ALA A 803 -14.97 -16.44 -6.51
C ALA A 803 -15.99 -16.19 -7.64
N PRO A 804 -17.24 -16.70 -7.56
CA PRO A 804 -18.22 -16.53 -8.63
C PRO A 804 -18.65 -15.06 -8.77
N GLU A 805 -18.69 -14.58 -10.01
CA GLU A 805 -19.08 -13.20 -10.37
C GLU A 805 -20.58 -13.05 -10.72
N ASN A 806 -21.29 -14.16 -10.91
CA ASN A 806 -22.72 -14.18 -11.18
C ASN A 806 -23.39 -15.10 -10.15
N MET A 807 -23.59 -14.60 -8.93
CA MET A 807 -24.15 -15.39 -7.83
C MET A 807 -25.68 -15.47 -7.88
N THR A 808 -26.21 -16.67 -7.64
CA THR A 808 -27.62 -16.94 -7.38
C THR A 808 -28.02 -16.49 -5.98
N GLU A 809 -29.34 -16.37 -5.73
CA GLU A 809 -29.85 -16.05 -4.38
C GLU A 809 -29.45 -17.10 -3.32
N GLU A 810 -29.31 -18.38 -3.71
CA GLU A 810 -28.86 -19.44 -2.82
C GLU A 810 -27.40 -19.24 -2.40
N GLU A 811 -26.52 -18.90 -3.34
CA GLU A 811 -25.11 -18.61 -3.09
C GLU A 811 -24.94 -17.35 -2.23
N LEU A 812 -25.70 -16.28 -2.51
CA LEU A 812 -25.72 -15.08 -1.66
C LEU A 812 -26.18 -15.39 -0.24
N LYS A 813 -27.22 -16.21 -0.07
CA LYS A 813 -27.71 -16.63 1.24
C LYS A 813 -26.68 -17.49 1.98
N TYR A 814 -25.98 -18.39 1.27
CA TYR A 814 -24.89 -19.18 1.82
C TYR A 814 -23.77 -18.26 2.34
N LEU A 815 -23.32 -17.30 1.54
CA LEU A 815 -22.31 -16.32 1.96
C LEU A 815 -22.77 -15.45 3.12
N LYS A 816 -24.02 -14.99 3.14
CA LYS A 816 -24.58 -14.23 4.27
C LYS A 816 -24.53 -15.04 5.58
N GLY A 817 -24.74 -16.36 5.51
CA GLY A 817 -24.59 -17.26 6.65
C GLY A 817 -23.13 -17.46 7.10
N LYS A 818 -22.16 -17.36 6.19
CA LYS A 818 -20.72 -17.47 6.47
C LYS A 818 -20.07 -16.17 6.93
N ALA A 819 -20.70 -15.03 6.63
CA ALA A 819 -20.18 -13.71 6.96
C ALA A 819 -20.10 -13.44 8.47
N MET A 820 -20.84 -14.15 9.32
CA MET A 820 -20.86 -13.90 10.76
C MET A 820 -19.60 -14.40 11.48
N PRO A 821 -19.07 -13.66 12.48
CA PRO A 821 -18.04 -14.17 13.39
C PRO A 821 -18.50 -15.45 14.08
N LYS A 822 -17.58 -16.39 14.29
CA LYS A 822 -17.88 -17.61 15.04
C LYS A 822 -18.20 -17.25 16.49
N MET A 823 -19.30 -17.78 17.00
CA MET A 823 -19.76 -17.56 18.37
C MET A 823 -19.79 -18.88 19.15
N THR A 824 -19.18 -18.90 20.34
CA THR A 824 -19.32 -20.00 21.31
C THR A 824 -19.87 -19.45 22.62
N VAL A 825 -20.67 -20.27 23.32
CA VAL A 825 -21.28 -19.90 24.59
C VAL A 825 -21.05 -21.02 25.59
N GLU A 826 -20.58 -20.67 26.77
CA GLU A 826 -20.45 -21.55 27.93
C GLU A 826 -21.02 -20.88 29.17
N TYR A 827 -21.27 -21.65 30.21
CA TYR A 827 -21.70 -21.15 31.50
C TYR A 827 -20.80 -21.72 32.59
N SER A 828 -20.34 -20.86 33.50
CA SER A 828 -19.42 -21.26 34.55
C SER A 828 -19.70 -20.51 35.85
N GLU A 829 -19.51 -21.20 36.97
CA GLU A 829 -19.49 -20.58 38.30
C GLU A 829 -18.04 -20.22 38.62
N ILE A 830 -17.77 -18.94 38.82
CA ILE A 830 -16.42 -18.39 38.99
C ILE A 830 -16.32 -17.81 40.40
N GLU A 831 -15.32 -18.25 41.15
CA GLU A 831 -14.95 -17.70 42.46
C GLU A 831 -13.46 -17.35 42.46
N GLY A 832 -13.15 -16.05 42.36
CA GLY A 832 -11.78 -15.53 42.31
C GLY A 832 -11.34 -15.17 40.89
N ASP A 833 -10.39 -15.94 40.34
CA ASP A 833 -9.75 -15.64 39.06
C ASP A 833 -10.41 -16.42 37.90
N TYR A 834 -10.80 -15.70 36.86
CA TYR A 834 -11.07 -16.28 35.55
C TYR A 834 -9.78 -16.30 34.73
N LYS A 835 -9.39 -17.48 34.23
CA LYS A 835 -8.19 -17.67 33.40
C LYS A 835 -8.57 -18.29 32.08
N ASP A 836 -8.06 -17.74 31.00
CA ASP A 836 -8.36 -18.20 29.64
C ASP A 836 -7.15 -18.03 28.72
N LYS A 837 -7.22 -18.68 27.56
CA LYS A 837 -6.28 -18.52 26.45
C LYS A 837 -7.03 -18.14 25.18
N LEU A 838 -6.60 -17.05 24.56
CA LEU A 838 -7.10 -16.58 23.27
C LEU A 838 -6.03 -16.84 22.22
N PHE A 839 -6.43 -17.32 21.03
CA PHE A 839 -5.53 -17.54 19.91
C PHE A 839 -5.95 -16.64 18.76
N VAL A 840 -5.26 -15.51 18.63
CA VAL A 840 -5.63 -14.45 17.69
C VAL A 840 -4.70 -14.54 16.46
N PRO A 841 -5.15 -15.17 15.35
CA PRO A 841 -4.36 -15.22 14.12
C PRO A 841 -4.16 -13.80 13.56
N VAL A 842 -3.22 -13.63 12.63
CA VAL A 842 -3.00 -12.33 11.96
C VAL A 842 -4.28 -11.84 11.30
N HIS A 843 -4.59 -10.56 11.46
CA HIS A 843 -5.87 -9.92 11.11
C HIS A 843 -7.09 -10.51 11.84
N GLY A 844 -6.85 -11.27 12.91
CA GLY A 844 -7.89 -11.82 13.76
C GLY A 844 -8.29 -10.90 14.91
N VAL A 845 -9.51 -11.09 15.40
CA VAL A 845 -10.09 -10.45 16.58
C VAL A 845 -10.80 -11.52 17.40
N GLU A 846 -10.51 -11.58 18.70
CA GLU A 846 -11.30 -12.33 19.68
C GLU A 846 -11.94 -11.38 20.68
N LEU A 847 -13.24 -11.58 20.94
CA LEU A 847 -13.98 -10.89 21.99
C LEU A 847 -14.56 -11.92 22.95
N VAL A 848 -14.25 -11.81 24.24
CA VAL A 848 -14.85 -12.59 25.31
C VAL A 848 -15.75 -11.70 26.16
N LEU A 849 -17.00 -12.08 26.30
CA LEU A 849 -17.98 -11.44 27.18
C LEU A 849 -18.21 -12.33 28.39
N LEU A 850 -17.93 -11.83 29.58
CA LEU A 850 -18.30 -12.44 30.86
C LEU A 850 -19.54 -11.72 31.37
N GLU A 851 -20.71 -12.28 31.11
CA GLU A 851 -21.99 -11.70 31.52
C GLU A 851 -22.48 -12.37 32.80
N LYS A 852 -22.63 -11.62 33.89
CA LYS A 852 -23.11 -12.19 35.15
C LYS A 852 -24.59 -12.55 35.02
N LYS A 853 -24.96 -13.74 35.50
CA LYS A 853 -26.32 -14.27 35.48
C LYS A 853 -26.78 -14.61 36.89
N ILE A 854 -28.08 -14.48 37.09
CA ILE A 854 -28.76 -14.95 38.30
C ILE A 854 -29.09 -16.43 38.04
N LYS A 855 -28.70 -17.29 38.97
CA LYS A 855 -28.90 -18.74 38.89
C LYS A 855 -30.33 -19.13 39.25
#